data_AF-A0A1G3LZD6-F1
#
_entry.id   AF-A0A1G3LZD6-F1
#
_cell.length_a   1.000
_cell.length_b   1.000
_cell.length_c   1.000
_cell.angle_alpha   90.00
_cell.angle_beta   90.00
_cell.angle_gamma   90.00
#
_symmetry.space_group_name_H-M   'P 1'
#
loop_
_entity.id
_entity.type
_entity.pdbx_description
1 polymer ?
#
loop_
_entity_poly.entity_id
_entity_poly.type
_entity_poly.pdbx_seq_one_letter_code
_entity_poly.pdbx_strand_id
1 'polypeptide(L)'
;MTIPNLSLVMTFDGVDADVSDLVRDYVPTDRAMSEDFGHAVSSRSIILRYDTSIASLLTSAIDIRMTATLDGIRDFTGKIAPSVSIVSHGASLSDEPDVDDMSIEAEDLSSLLDREVTSDDNIALENFTVCDPAHPESSLVHYLCALSGAATAIVDTINVTLRAFAIESGTVGDHLSTLLGEYGYEWRMDEYARVVLVRWLFTAPASTATLDENTIIGELQAERLAIESDAVEVSWTTLKERSGALVYMADLPFGEDNRRSGWPIQPGYLYPEEANTAETWWTYDDVALSSRVDARGSVVKETDFTGLVLTTNHTVEQKIDAGIVREFTVFQNKRARIGYRCTAAESALVYYCNVLADVVYRGAQTVEKCDVIANPKSVERYDSLYIHDQAHAQALCMARAGRLRDAAWRYSCQSENQYQPGTIVAISDPHSGISSIAIIIERNRDLVTGIYNYKSIGLTNSAVVVSSGPTLVFPAPPEATSDPIRMLDRVPTSAELAAAPPDIPSITAIALQDYIRLQWVEPTGSTPSANPVGYIVQRSRDNGATWRDITDTVDGLARIQGSVYAWNFNRGVDGYPEATANYGYSPLSGYRFRVKAVNAAGTASLGWTACTVNASQYRSWRPTVPAGGGSRSSMRTAAISWNREANAYGFLRYEIQVRRTSAPPGGDTQWYAPAAGLNAYGTELEYKAGVSGLEFDLTSEEWTQSLPLSGQAAGTPSDTSYEFRVRTVIDVPQAADDMPNGLYASGGKRASAWCTAIAVLAKATSAYDLVSGAVNQAALSTVVATSITTAQSTATAAQTQANTATVLIVEDHLSPELPSATYPANKQVYQTAGAQPNTMWQVSADGASWLSVKVDTSNLSGTVVTNQIATGAVTAEKTKIKRHYII
;
A
#
# COMPACT_ATOMS: atom_id res chain seq x y z
N MET A 1 23.04 -11.25 47.71
CA MET A 1 23.71 -10.13 47.06
C MET A 1 22.63 -9.08 46.92
N THR A 2 22.66 -8.05 47.76
CA THR A 2 21.81 -6.86 47.61
C THR A 2 22.54 -5.92 46.65
N ILE A 3 21.82 -5.33 45.70
CA ILE A 3 22.39 -4.34 44.78
C ILE A 3 22.62 -3.06 45.59
N PRO A 4 23.87 -2.63 45.82
CA PRO A 4 24.12 -1.44 46.61
C PRO A 4 23.51 -0.19 45.94
N ASN A 5 22.91 0.69 46.76
CA ASN A 5 22.31 1.97 46.36
C ASN A 5 21.06 1.91 45.44
N LEU A 6 20.43 0.74 45.29
CA LEU A 6 19.11 0.64 44.68
C LEU A 6 18.02 0.82 45.76
N SER A 7 17.09 1.74 45.53
CA SER A 7 15.85 1.87 46.28
C SER A 7 14.67 1.56 45.36
N LEU A 8 13.87 0.55 45.74
CA LEU A 8 12.70 0.10 45.00
C LEU A 8 11.46 0.20 45.88
N VAL A 9 10.53 1.06 45.51
CA VAL A 9 9.26 1.26 46.21
C VAL A 9 8.12 0.84 45.30
N MET A 10 7.27 -0.06 45.81
CA MET A 10 6.04 -0.49 45.16
C MET A 10 4.83 0.10 45.88
N THR A 11 3.90 0.67 45.14
CA THR A 11 2.66 1.23 45.67
C THR A 11 1.50 0.29 45.35
N PHE A 12 0.92 -0.31 46.38
CA PHE A 12 -0.23 -1.20 46.32
C PHE A 12 -1.46 -0.45 46.82
N ASP A 13 -2.45 -0.19 45.96
CA ASP A 13 -3.68 0.53 46.32
C ASP A 13 -3.43 1.86 47.08
N GLY A 14 -2.35 2.57 46.72
CA GLY A 14 -1.96 3.83 47.34
C GLY A 14 -1.09 3.71 48.61
N VAL A 15 -0.70 2.50 49.00
CA VAL A 15 0.21 2.24 50.12
C VAL A 15 1.58 1.84 49.60
N ASP A 16 2.61 2.60 50.00
CA ASP A 16 4.00 2.34 49.61
C ASP A 16 4.63 1.23 50.46
N ALA A 17 5.27 0.28 49.79
CA ALA A 17 6.09 -0.77 50.36
C ALA A 17 7.50 -0.67 49.78
N ASP A 18 8.48 -0.47 50.65
CA ASP A 18 9.89 -0.53 50.29
C ASP A 18 10.33 -2.00 50.22
N VAL A 19 10.73 -2.44 49.02
CA VAL A 19 11.16 -3.81 48.74
C VAL A 19 12.64 -3.88 48.37
N SER A 20 13.40 -2.81 48.60
CA SER A 20 14.82 -2.70 48.24
C SER A 20 15.66 -3.85 48.79
N ASP A 21 15.42 -4.24 50.05
CA ASP A 21 16.15 -5.32 50.72
C ASP A 21 15.85 -6.72 50.16
N LEU A 22 14.80 -6.85 49.34
CA LEU A 22 14.43 -8.10 48.68
C LEU A 22 15.04 -8.23 47.29
N VAL A 23 15.55 -7.16 46.68
CA VAL A 23 16.05 -7.20 45.31
C VAL A 23 17.35 -8.00 45.22
N ARG A 24 17.34 -9.02 44.35
CA ARG A 24 18.47 -9.89 44.00
C ARG A 24 19.12 -9.50 42.68
N ASP A 25 18.30 -9.15 41.71
CA ASP A 25 18.73 -8.70 40.38
C ASP A 25 17.81 -7.59 39.87
N TYR A 26 18.37 -6.66 39.11
CA TYR A 26 17.68 -5.53 38.51
C TYR A 26 18.34 -5.18 37.18
N VAL A 27 17.62 -5.43 36.09
CA VAL A 27 18.14 -5.22 34.73
C VAL A 27 17.29 -4.14 34.05
N PRO A 28 17.80 -2.89 33.95
CA PRO A 28 17.11 -1.83 33.27
C PRO A 28 17.27 -1.91 31.76
N THR A 29 16.15 -1.82 31.04
CA THR A 29 16.08 -1.70 29.58
C THR A 29 15.28 -0.46 29.19
N ASP A 30 15.95 0.53 28.63
CA ASP A 30 15.34 1.78 28.18
C ASP A 30 15.20 1.78 26.66
N ARG A 31 14.03 2.16 26.15
CA ARG A 31 13.73 2.19 24.72
C ARG A 31 13.33 3.59 24.29
N ALA A 32 13.78 3.98 23.10
CA ALA A 32 13.33 5.20 22.44
C ALA A 32 12.22 4.97 21.44
N MET A 33 12.31 3.86 20.70
CA MET A 33 11.37 3.45 19.66
C MET A 33 11.69 2.01 19.25
N SER A 34 10.78 1.39 18.50
CA SER A 34 11.01 0.12 17.84
C SER A 34 11.95 0.30 16.64
N GLU A 35 12.40 -0.81 16.06
CA GLU A 35 13.17 -0.79 14.81
C GLU A 35 12.35 -0.26 13.63
N ASP A 36 11.03 -0.33 13.77
CA ASP A 36 10.10 0.23 12.81
C ASP A 36 9.81 1.72 13.00
N PHE A 37 10.53 2.36 13.94
CA PHE A 37 10.31 3.73 14.38
C PHE A 37 8.91 3.96 14.95
N GLY A 38 8.29 2.91 15.49
CA GLY A 38 7.05 2.99 16.27
C GLY A 38 7.33 3.08 17.76
N HIS A 39 6.28 3.24 18.55
CA HIS A 39 6.39 3.24 20.01
C HIS A 39 6.98 1.93 20.55
N ALA A 40 7.80 2.04 21.62
CA ALA A 40 8.33 0.91 22.35
C ALA A 40 8.38 1.22 23.86
N VAL A 41 8.00 0.24 24.66
CA VAL A 41 7.88 0.34 26.12
C VAL A 41 9.22 0.06 26.79
N SER A 42 9.66 0.93 27.69
CA SER A 42 10.83 0.67 28.55
C SER A 42 10.44 -0.28 29.68
N SER A 43 11.32 -1.21 30.04
CA SER A 43 11.03 -2.20 31.07
C SER A 43 12.17 -2.44 32.05
N ARG A 44 11.83 -3.02 33.21
CA ARG A 44 12.75 -3.49 34.25
C ARG A 44 12.45 -4.95 34.54
N SER A 45 13.45 -5.81 34.36
CA SER A 45 13.39 -7.20 34.84
C SER A 45 13.97 -7.25 36.26
N ILE A 46 13.19 -7.75 37.22
CA ILE A 46 13.52 -7.70 38.64
C ILE A 46 13.35 -9.08 39.25
N ILE A 47 14.39 -9.54 39.94
CA ILE A 47 14.36 -10.77 40.72
C ILE A 47 14.33 -10.39 42.20
N LEU A 48 13.30 -10.84 42.91
CA LEU A 48 13.10 -10.60 44.34
C LEU A 48 13.27 -11.90 45.13
N ARG A 49 13.91 -11.81 46.30
CA ARG A 49 13.83 -12.89 47.30
C ARG A 49 12.37 -13.13 47.65
N TYR A 50 11.96 -14.39 47.69
CA TYR A 50 10.62 -14.76 48.10
C TYR A 50 10.28 -14.15 49.47
N ASP A 51 9.14 -13.45 49.53
CA ASP A 51 8.54 -12.93 50.75
C ASP A 51 7.03 -13.13 50.66
N THR A 52 6.45 -13.79 51.66
CA THR A 52 5.04 -14.18 51.65
C THR A 52 4.09 -12.97 51.64
N SER A 53 4.49 -11.84 52.25
CA SER A 53 3.66 -10.64 52.30
C SER A 53 3.64 -9.93 50.96
N ILE A 54 4.81 -9.77 50.33
CA ILE A 54 4.92 -9.18 48.99
C ILE A 54 4.27 -10.09 47.94
N ALA A 55 4.47 -11.41 48.00
CA ALA A 55 3.81 -12.36 47.10
C ALA A 55 2.27 -12.27 47.19
N SER A 56 1.73 -12.12 48.41
CA SER A 56 0.30 -11.92 48.61
C SER A 56 -0.18 -10.60 48.01
N LEU A 57 0.57 -9.52 48.16
CA LEU A 57 0.21 -8.20 47.60
C LEU A 57 0.28 -8.18 46.07
N LEU A 58 1.34 -8.77 45.50
CA LEU A 58 1.53 -8.92 44.06
C LEU A 58 0.41 -9.74 43.40
N THR A 59 -0.20 -10.68 44.12
CA THR A 59 -1.31 -11.51 43.61
C THR A 59 -2.69 -10.91 43.85
N SER A 60 -2.84 -10.01 44.82
CA SER A 60 -4.13 -9.39 45.16
C SER A 60 -4.38 -8.04 44.48
N ALA A 61 -3.33 -7.25 44.23
CA ALA A 61 -3.46 -5.91 43.67
C ALA A 61 -3.54 -5.96 42.13
N ILE A 62 -4.38 -5.08 41.57
CA ILE A 62 -4.65 -5.03 40.12
C ILE A 62 -3.79 -3.98 39.42
N ASP A 63 -3.46 -2.88 40.12
CA ASP A 63 -2.57 -1.82 39.64
C ASP A 63 -1.48 -1.57 40.68
N ILE A 64 -0.25 -1.95 40.36
CA ILE A 64 0.90 -1.84 41.25
C ILE A 64 1.88 -0.89 40.59
N ARG A 65 2.03 0.30 41.17
CA ARG A 65 3.01 1.27 40.68
C ARG A 65 4.37 0.99 41.30
N MET A 66 5.41 1.32 40.57
CA MET A 66 6.77 1.10 41.01
C MET A 66 7.61 2.34 40.72
N THR A 67 8.44 2.71 41.68
CA THR A 67 9.48 3.70 41.47
C THR A 67 10.82 3.15 41.91
N ALA A 68 11.82 3.26 41.04
CA ALA A 68 13.19 2.82 41.29
C ALA A 68 14.13 4.03 41.33
N THR A 69 15.03 4.06 42.30
CA THR A 69 16.06 5.09 42.44
C THR A 69 17.41 4.39 42.55
N LEU A 70 18.36 4.79 41.73
CA LEU A 70 19.72 4.24 41.73
C LEU A 70 20.70 5.36 42.04
N ASP A 71 21.55 5.16 43.05
CA ASP A 71 22.52 6.17 43.51
C ASP A 71 21.88 7.53 43.87
N GLY A 72 20.64 7.51 44.37
CA GLY A 72 19.87 8.70 44.73
C GLY A 72 19.25 9.46 43.55
N ILE A 73 19.39 8.96 42.32
CA ILE A 73 18.77 9.51 41.11
C ILE A 73 17.62 8.60 40.66
N ARG A 74 16.51 9.19 40.24
CA ARG A 74 15.36 8.43 39.70
C ARG A 74 15.83 7.64 38.47
N ASP A 75 15.66 6.33 38.50
CA ASP A 75 15.97 5.45 37.36
C ASP A 75 14.70 5.09 36.57
N PHE A 76 13.59 4.89 37.26
CA PHE A 76 12.36 4.40 36.63
C PHE A 76 11.10 4.75 37.42
N THR A 77 10.02 5.01 36.68
CA THR A 77 8.66 5.16 37.18
C THR A 77 7.73 4.39 36.26
N GLY A 78 7.01 3.40 36.79
CA GLY A 78 6.25 2.46 35.97
C GLY A 78 5.19 1.71 36.75
N LYS A 79 4.66 0.65 36.13
CA LYS A 79 3.74 -0.31 36.73
C LYS A 79 4.31 -1.72 36.62
N ILE A 80 3.96 -2.60 37.55
CA ILE A 80 4.30 -4.03 37.45
C ILE A 80 3.35 -4.68 36.42
N ALA A 81 3.93 -5.42 35.47
CA ALA A 81 3.17 -6.21 34.52
C ALA A 81 2.41 -7.32 35.25
N PRO A 82 1.23 -7.76 34.76
CA PRO A 82 0.39 -8.74 35.45
C PRO A 82 1.03 -10.15 35.55
N SER A 83 2.17 -10.39 34.90
CA SER A 83 2.90 -11.64 34.98
C SER A 83 3.88 -11.64 36.16
N VAL A 84 3.55 -12.44 37.18
CA VAL A 84 4.44 -12.77 38.30
C VAL A 84 4.74 -14.27 38.25
N SER A 85 6.02 -14.64 38.26
CA SER A 85 6.44 -16.05 38.27
C SER A 85 6.98 -16.45 39.65
N ILE A 86 6.42 -17.51 40.22
CA ILE A 86 6.83 -18.10 41.51
C ILE A 86 6.90 -19.62 41.33
N VAL A 87 8.04 -20.21 41.71
CA VAL A 87 8.23 -21.67 41.70
C VAL A 87 8.42 -22.16 43.13
N SER A 88 7.62 -23.15 43.54
CA SER A 88 7.80 -23.83 44.83
C SER A 88 8.10 -25.31 44.59
N HIS A 89 9.16 -25.80 45.22
CA HIS A 89 9.58 -27.20 45.16
C HIS A 89 8.89 -28.08 46.22
N GLY A 90 7.95 -27.51 46.99
CA GLY A 90 7.25 -28.18 48.08
C GLY A 90 8.09 -28.27 49.37
N ALA A 91 7.58 -29.00 50.36
CA ALA A 91 8.30 -29.23 51.61
C ALA A 91 9.45 -30.23 51.38
N SER A 92 10.69 -29.75 51.38
CA SER A 92 11.84 -30.63 51.56
C SER A 92 11.91 -31.08 53.03
N LEU A 93 12.80 -32.00 53.39
CA LEU A 93 12.93 -32.59 54.74
C LEU A 93 13.30 -31.60 55.87
N SER A 94 13.37 -30.31 55.58
CA SER A 94 13.49 -29.21 56.54
C SER A 94 12.16 -28.47 56.69
N ASP A 95 11.85 -27.97 57.89
CA ASP A 95 10.61 -27.24 58.22
C ASP A 95 10.44 -25.87 57.50
N GLU A 96 11.23 -25.59 56.45
CA GLU A 96 11.13 -24.38 55.63
C GLU A 96 10.68 -24.75 54.20
N PRO A 97 9.64 -24.08 53.66
CA PRO A 97 9.22 -24.29 52.28
C PRO A 97 10.32 -23.85 51.32
N ASP A 98 10.70 -24.73 50.39
CA ASP A 98 11.69 -24.46 49.36
C ASP A 98 11.01 -23.70 48.21
N VAL A 99 11.09 -22.36 48.23
CA VAL A 99 10.48 -21.47 47.25
C VAL A 99 11.57 -20.66 46.56
N ASP A 100 11.59 -20.69 45.24
CA ASP A 100 12.53 -19.92 44.43
C ASP A 100 12.24 -18.41 44.51
N ASP A 101 13.22 -17.61 44.07
CA ASP A 101 13.06 -16.17 43.93
C ASP A 101 11.90 -15.81 42.96
N MET A 102 11.22 -14.71 43.25
CA MET A 102 10.12 -14.21 42.43
C MET A 102 10.67 -13.38 41.28
N SER A 103 10.19 -13.63 40.07
CA SER A 103 10.51 -12.81 38.89
C SER A 103 9.31 -11.96 38.52
N ILE A 104 9.56 -10.65 38.38
CA ILE A 104 8.57 -9.66 37.96
C ILE A 104 9.15 -8.80 36.85
N GLU A 105 8.28 -8.33 35.98
CA GLU A 105 8.60 -7.33 34.96
C GLU A 105 7.82 -6.05 35.27
N ALA A 106 8.49 -4.90 35.16
CA ALA A 106 7.85 -3.60 35.26
C ALA A 106 7.94 -2.89 33.92
N GLU A 107 6.86 -2.26 33.51
CA GLU A 107 6.73 -1.47 32.28
C GLU A 107 6.58 0.01 32.64
N ASP A 108 7.03 0.90 31.77
CA ASP A 108 6.81 2.33 31.97
C ASP A 108 5.30 2.68 31.95
N LEU A 109 4.96 3.92 32.31
CA LEU A 109 3.55 4.34 32.37
C LEU A 109 2.94 4.67 31.00
N SER A 110 3.44 4.07 29.91
CA SER A 110 2.83 4.21 28.58
C SER A 110 1.35 3.83 28.56
N SER A 111 0.91 2.93 29.45
CA SER A 111 -0.50 2.55 29.52
C SER A 111 -1.46 3.65 29.99
N LEU A 112 -0.97 4.80 30.45
CA LEU A 112 -1.82 5.98 30.62
C LEU A 112 -2.41 6.43 29.27
N LEU A 113 -1.65 6.25 28.19
CA LEU A 113 -2.03 6.62 26.83
C LEU A 113 -2.97 5.58 26.19
N ASP A 114 -3.16 4.41 26.78
CA ASP A 114 -4.16 3.40 26.34
C ASP A 114 -5.60 3.85 26.63
N ARG A 115 -5.80 5.06 27.17
CA ARG A 115 -7.12 5.67 27.33
C ARG A 115 -7.85 5.68 25.99
N GLU A 116 -8.98 4.98 25.93
CA GLU A 116 -9.92 5.01 24.82
C GLU A 116 -10.51 6.42 24.64
N VAL A 117 -10.53 6.89 23.39
CA VAL A 117 -11.25 8.08 22.97
C VAL A 117 -12.69 7.70 22.70
N THR A 118 -13.60 8.40 23.35
CA THR A 118 -15.03 8.18 23.18
C THR A 118 -15.66 9.34 22.43
N SER A 119 -16.86 9.12 21.88
CA SER A 119 -17.61 10.18 21.21
C SER A 119 -17.92 11.38 22.11
N ASP A 120 -17.91 11.19 23.42
CA ASP A 120 -18.24 12.22 24.41
C ASP A 120 -17.06 13.17 24.67
N ASP A 121 -15.84 12.74 24.34
CA ASP A 121 -14.65 13.60 24.35
C ASP A 121 -14.73 14.71 23.28
N ASN A 122 -15.53 14.48 22.23
CA ASN A 122 -15.82 15.44 21.16
C ASN A 122 -14.55 16.16 20.65
N ILE A 123 -13.50 15.38 20.36
CA ILE A 123 -12.22 15.90 19.90
C ILE A 123 -12.37 16.37 18.46
N ALA A 124 -12.47 17.68 18.30
CA ALA A 124 -12.70 18.37 17.04
C ALA A 124 -12.07 19.76 17.12
N LEU A 125 -10.79 19.83 16.79
CA LEU A 125 -9.92 20.99 17.01
C LEU A 125 -9.59 21.65 15.67
N GLU A 126 -9.64 22.98 15.64
CA GLU A 126 -9.34 23.79 14.46
C GLU A 126 -8.06 24.61 14.66
N ASN A 127 -7.16 24.59 13.68
CA ASN A 127 -5.96 25.43 13.65
C ASN A 127 -5.02 25.21 14.85
N PHE A 128 -4.92 23.97 15.32
CA PHE A 128 -3.94 23.60 16.36
C PHE A 128 -2.60 23.26 15.72
N THR A 129 -1.51 23.63 16.40
CA THR A 129 -0.16 23.24 16.01
C THR A 129 0.10 21.80 16.47
N VAL A 130 0.81 21.01 15.65
CA VAL A 130 1.13 19.61 15.98
C VAL A 130 1.83 19.54 17.34
N CYS A 131 2.94 20.27 17.50
CA CYS A 131 3.61 20.40 18.80
C CYS A 131 4.16 21.82 18.99
N ASP A 132 3.69 22.53 20.02
CA ASP A 132 4.25 23.81 20.45
C ASP A 132 4.36 23.87 21.99
N PRO A 133 5.55 23.64 22.56
CA PRO A 133 5.79 23.75 23.99
C PRO A 133 5.59 25.17 24.55
N ALA A 134 5.66 26.21 23.71
CA ALA A 134 5.44 27.59 24.14
C ALA A 134 3.95 27.93 24.31
N HIS A 135 3.07 27.24 23.59
CA HIS A 135 1.62 27.40 23.63
C HIS A 135 0.91 26.03 23.73
N PRO A 136 1.08 25.31 24.87
CA PRO A 136 0.56 23.96 25.04
C PRO A 136 -0.97 23.88 24.91
N GLU A 137 -1.69 24.97 25.18
CA GLU A 137 -3.14 25.08 25.02
C GLU A 137 -3.62 25.00 23.56
N SER A 138 -2.73 25.29 22.60
CA SER A 138 -3.00 25.21 21.15
C SER A 138 -2.17 24.12 20.46
N SER A 139 -1.63 23.18 21.24
CA SER A 139 -0.79 22.09 20.76
C SER A 139 -1.50 20.73 20.85
N LEU A 140 -1.57 20.01 19.73
CA LEU A 140 -2.24 18.70 19.65
C LEU A 140 -1.58 17.66 20.55
N VAL A 141 -0.25 17.55 20.52
CA VAL A 141 0.48 16.60 21.36
C VAL A 141 0.23 16.84 22.86
N HIS A 142 0.24 18.09 23.30
CA HIS A 142 -0.04 18.44 24.70
C HIS A 142 -1.50 18.18 25.06
N TYR A 143 -2.44 18.47 24.16
CA TYR A 143 -3.86 18.16 24.34
C TYR A 143 -4.09 16.65 24.54
N LEU A 144 -3.49 15.80 23.71
CA LEU A 144 -3.59 14.34 23.80
C LEU A 144 -2.99 13.81 25.11
N CYS A 145 -1.80 14.30 25.51
CA CYS A 145 -1.20 13.93 26.79
C CYS A 145 -2.06 14.36 27.98
N ALA A 146 -2.61 15.58 27.96
CA ALA A 146 -3.51 16.06 29.00
C ALA A 146 -4.79 15.24 29.09
N LEU A 147 -5.33 14.79 27.95
CA LEU A 147 -6.51 13.93 27.89
C LEU A 147 -6.26 12.59 28.59
N SER A 148 -5.11 11.97 28.38
CA SER A 148 -4.74 10.71 29.06
C SER A 148 -4.28 10.90 30.52
N GLY A 149 -4.06 12.15 30.96
CA GLY A 149 -3.45 12.45 32.26
C GLY A 149 -1.94 12.20 32.29
N ALA A 150 -1.30 11.99 31.13
CA ALA A 150 0.14 11.85 31.01
C ALA A 150 0.84 13.22 31.17
N ALA A 151 1.86 13.27 32.02
CA ALA A 151 2.71 14.45 32.15
C ALA A 151 3.65 14.57 30.94
N THR A 152 4.10 15.77 30.63
CA THR A 152 5.00 16.03 29.49
C THR A 152 6.30 16.69 29.92
N ALA A 153 7.38 16.40 29.21
CA ALA A 153 8.68 17.06 29.29
C ALA A 153 9.19 17.39 27.87
N ILE A 154 8.27 17.88 27.03
CA ILE A 154 8.50 18.09 25.60
C ILE A 154 9.19 19.44 25.39
N VAL A 155 10.29 19.42 24.64
CA VAL A 155 11.06 20.62 24.27
C VAL A 155 11.05 20.91 22.77
N ASP A 156 10.74 19.90 21.95
CA ASP A 156 10.70 20.02 20.50
C ASP A 156 9.44 20.73 20.01
N THR A 157 9.60 21.56 18.97
CA THR A 157 8.51 22.22 18.26
C THR A 157 8.31 21.58 16.89
N ILE A 158 7.07 21.17 16.59
CA ILE A 158 6.63 20.73 15.27
C ILE A 158 5.68 21.81 14.75
N ASN A 159 6.27 22.80 14.08
CA ASN A 159 5.57 24.03 13.66
C ASN A 159 4.73 23.82 12.40
N VAL A 160 3.75 22.91 12.50
CA VAL A 160 2.75 22.64 11.47
C VAL A 160 1.39 22.86 12.10
N THR A 161 0.59 23.76 11.51
CA THR A 161 -0.78 24.01 11.99
C THR A 161 -1.75 23.19 11.15
N LEU A 162 -2.47 22.28 11.80
CA LEU A 162 -3.52 21.50 11.14
C LEU A 162 -4.80 22.31 11.08
N ARG A 163 -5.34 22.45 9.85
CA ARG A 163 -6.60 23.16 9.65
C ARG A 163 -7.74 22.54 10.45
N ALA A 164 -7.80 21.20 10.48
CA ALA A 164 -8.76 20.44 11.26
C ALA A 164 -8.10 19.16 11.81
N PHE A 165 -8.40 18.83 13.06
CA PHE A 165 -8.00 17.59 13.72
C PHE A 165 -9.19 17.01 14.46
N ALA A 166 -9.56 15.77 14.14
CA ALA A 166 -10.70 15.10 14.77
C ALA A 166 -10.39 13.64 15.05
N ILE A 167 -10.89 13.14 16.19
CA ILE A 167 -10.79 11.74 16.60
C ILE A 167 -12.16 11.27 17.07
N GLU A 168 -12.57 10.08 16.65
CA GLU A 168 -13.87 9.47 17.00
C GLU A 168 -13.74 8.23 17.90
N SER A 169 -12.65 7.49 17.77
CA SER A 169 -12.43 6.18 18.42
C SER A 169 -10.96 5.79 18.36
N GLY A 170 -10.54 4.87 19.25
CA GLY A 170 -9.16 4.39 19.33
C GLY A 170 -8.47 4.94 20.58
N THR A 171 -7.22 4.56 20.83
CA THR A 171 -6.49 5.01 22.01
C THR A 171 -5.78 6.33 21.77
N VAL A 172 -5.58 7.10 22.84
CA VAL A 172 -4.77 8.33 22.79
C VAL A 172 -3.36 8.02 22.28
N GLY A 173 -2.76 6.90 22.70
CA GLY A 173 -1.43 6.44 22.29
C GLY A 173 -1.33 6.20 20.79
N ASP A 174 -2.29 5.51 20.18
CA ASP A 174 -2.30 5.23 18.74
C ASP A 174 -2.37 6.52 17.91
N HIS A 175 -3.23 7.46 18.32
CA HIS A 175 -3.35 8.76 17.66
C HIS A 175 -2.10 9.62 17.85
N LEU A 176 -1.49 9.56 19.03
CA LEU A 176 -0.25 10.27 19.33
C LEU A 176 0.92 9.74 18.48
N SER A 177 1.12 8.42 18.42
CA SER A 177 2.14 7.79 17.56
C SER A 177 1.88 8.02 16.08
N THR A 178 0.62 7.95 15.62
CA THR A 178 0.30 8.22 14.21
C THR A 178 0.59 9.68 13.85
N LEU A 179 0.16 10.62 14.69
CA LEU A 179 0.41 12.05 14.49
C LEU A 179 1.92 12.35 14.49
N LEU A 180 2.64 11.88 15.50
CA LEU A 180 4.08 12.13 15.60
C LEU A 180 4.86 11.44 14.47
N GLY A 181 4.53 10.19 14.17
CA GLY A 181 5.17 9.38 13.13
C GLY A 181 5.05 10.00 11.75
N GLU A 182 3.88 10.54 11.41
CA GLU A 182 3.66 11.27 10.16
C GLU A 182 4.52 12.54 10.03
N TYR A 183 4.83 13.19 11.16
CA TYR A 183 5.71 14.34 11.23
C TYR A 183 7.16 14.01 11.60
N GLY A 184 7.53 12.73 11.62
CA GLY A 184 8.91 12.27 11.76
C GLY A 184 9.45 12.18 13.19
N TYR A 185 8.55 12.07 14.16
CA TYR A 185 8.84 11.90 15.58
C TYR A 185 8.19 10.62 16.08
N GLU A 186 8.62 10.17 17.25
CA GLU A 186 7.95 9.19 18.09
C GLU A 186 8.02 9.70 19.54
N TRP A 187 7.35 9.02 20.46
CA TRP A 187 7.40 9.38 21.88
C TRP A 187 7.88 8.22 22.75
N ARG A 188 8.48 8.58 23.89
CA ARG A 188 8.84 7.65 24.97
C ARG A 188 8.54 8.29 26.33
N MET A 189 8.49 7.46 27.36
CA MET A 189 8.48 7.93 28.74
C MET A 189 9.91 8.16 29.25
N ASP A 190 10.12 9.24 30.00
CA ASP A 190 11.34 9.44 30.78
C ASP A 190 11.28 8.73 32.15
N GLU A 191 12.36 8.79 32.92
CA GLU A 191 12.46 8.17 34.24
C GLU A 191 11.43 8.69 35.27
N TYR A 192 10.79 9.83 34.99
CA TYR A 192 9.73 10.43 35.80
C TYR A 192 8.32 10.17 35.23
N ALA A 193 8.18 9.27 34.26
CA ALA A 193 6.94 8.98 33.55
C ALA A 193 6.33 10.20 32.84
N ARG A 194 7.19 11.06 32.27
CA ARG A 194 6.78 12.17 31.41
C ARG A 194 7.04 11.81 29.96
N VAL A 195 6.12 12.19 29.09
CA VAL A 195 6.25 12.04 27.64
C VAL A 195 7.34 12.97 27.13
N VAL A 196 8.30 12.41 26.39
CA VAL A 196 9.34 13.13 25.65
C VAL A 196 9.32 12.67 24.20
N LEU A 197 9.70 13.56 23.28
CA LEU A 197 9.72 13.27 21.86
C LEU A 197 11.10 12.79 21.42
N VAL A 198 11.12 11.89 20.45
CA VAL A 198 12.33 11.41 19.79
C VAL A 198 12.16 11.57 18.30
N ARG A 199 13.04 12.34 17.68
CA ARG A 199 13.02 12.55 16.23
C ARG A 199 13.73 11.40 15.53
N TRP A 200 13.14 10.87 14.48
CA TRP A 200 13.76 9.84 13.62
C TRP A 200 13.87 10.28 12.16
N LEU A 201 13.04 11.23 11.71
CA LEU A 201 13.11 11.77 10.36
C LEU A 201 14.05 12.98 10.29
N PHE A 202 15.16 12.81 9.58
CA PHE A 202 16.16 13.86 9.37
C PHE A 202 16.40 14.10 7.88
N THR A 203 16.48 15.37 7.48
CA THR A 203 16.95 15.74 6.14
C THR A 203 18.46 15.55 6.00
N ALA A 204 19.20 15.79 7.09
CA ALA A 204 20.63 15.57 7.21
C ALA A 204 20.94 15.24 8.67
N PRO A 205 21.00 13.95 9.06
CA PRO A 205 21.30 13.58 10.44
C PRO A 205 22.73 13.98 10.79
N ALA A 206 22.91 14.62 11.94
CA ALA A 206 24.21 14.97 12.49
C ALA A 206 24.42 14.23 13.81
N SER A 207 25.59 13.62 13.99
CA SER A 207 25.91 12.95 15.24
C SER A 207 26.10 13.95 16.37
N THR A 208 25.58 13.58 17.53
CA THR A 208 25.73 14.32 18.80
C THR A 208 26.74 13.64 19.73
N ALA A 209 27.08 12.38 19.45
CA ALA A 209 28.07 11.59 20.16
C ALA A 209 28.79 10.63 19.18
N THR A 210 29.84 9.98 19.66
CA THR A 210 30.66 9.06 18.86
C THR A 210 30.81 7.72 19.60
N LEU A 211 30.66 6.63 18.86
CA LEU A 211 30.99 5.26 19.24
C LEU A 211 32.13 4.80 18.32
N ASP A 212 33.35 4.84 18.84
CA ASP A 212 34.59 4.53 18.15
C ASP A 212 35.39 3.41 18.86
N GLU A 213 36.59 3.12 18.36
CA GLU A 213 37.51 2.13 18.96
C GLU A 213 37.88 2.38 20.43
N ASN A 214 37.72 3.61 20.92
CA ASN A 214 38.05 3.98 22.30
C ASN A 214 36.85 3.86 23.25
N THR A 215 35.63 3.89 22.69
CA THR A 215 34.39 3.92 23.46
C THR A 215 33.61 2.62 23.35
N ILE A 216 33.79 1.87 22.27
CA ILE A 216 33.23 0.52 22.10
C ILE A 216 34.06 -0.48 22.91
N ILE A 217 33.37 -1.27 23.73
CA ILE A 217 33.94 -2.36 24.51
C ILE A 217 33.43 -3.68 23.92
N GLY A 218 34.33 -4.64 23.78
CA GLY A 218 33.99 -5.95 23.21
C GLY A 218 33.78 -5.88 21.70
N GLU A 219 32.68 -6.47 21.23
CA GLU A 219 32.38 -6.59 19.81
C GLU A 219 31.40 -5.52 19.30
N LEU A 220 31.64 -5.04 18.08
CA LEU A 220 30.65 -4.31 17.29
C LEU A 220 29.96 -5.30 16.34
N GLN A 221 28.69 -5.59 16.59
CA GLN A 221 27.87 -6.37 15.68
C GLN A 221 27.13 -5.44 14.74
N ALA A 222 27.28 -5.65 13.43
CA ALA A 222 26.53 -4.93 12.39
C ALA A 222 25.71 -5.93 11.56
N GLU A 223 24.40 -5.80 11.59
CA GLU A 223 23.44 -6.67 10.91
C GLU A 223 22.66 -5.87 9.87
N ARG A 224 22.60 -6.36 8.63
CA ARG A 224 21.76 -5.76 7.61
C ARG A 224 20.33 -6.28 7.76
N LEU A 225 19.37 -5.37 7.92
CA LEU A 225 17.95 -5.70 8.01
C LEU A 225 17.41 -6.10 6.63
N ALA A 226 16.41 -6.98 6.62
CA ALA A 226 15.76 -7.40 5.39
C ALA A 226 15.03 -6.22 4.73
N ILE A 227 15.22 -6.06 3.42
CA ILE A 227 14.44 -5.09 2.65
C ILE A 227 13.14 -5.78 2.25
N GLU A 228 12.04 -5.38 2.88
CA GLU A 228 10.72 -6.02 2.68
C GLU A 228 9.99 -5.50 1.45
N SER A 229 10.31 -4.27 1.01
CA SER A 229 9.63 -3.59 -0.10
C SER A 229 10.60 -2.88 -1.05
N ASP A 230 10.26 -2.88 -2.34
CA ASP A 230 11.06 -2.26 -3.40
C ASP A 230 10.70 -0.78 -3.66
N ALA A 231 9.58 -0.32 -3.13
CA ALA A 231 9.14 1.07 -3.17
C ALA A 231 8.23 1.38 -1.98
N VAL A 232 8.05 2.67 -1.70
CA VAL A 232 7.12 3.18 -0.70
C VAL A 232 6.10 4.08 -1.40
N GLU A 233 4.82 3.92 -1.06
CA GLU A 233 3.70 4.78 -1.45
C GLU A 233 3.05 5.35 -0.19
N VAL A 234 3.00 6.68 -0.10
CA VAL A 234 2.27 7.40 0.95
C VAL A 234 1.04 8.03 0.32
N SER A 235 -0.14 7.60 0.75
CA SER A 235 -1.40 8.20 0.34
C SER A 235 -1.81 9.30 1.31
N TRP A 236 -2.30 10.43 0.79
CA TRP A 236 -2.66 11.61 1.57
C TRP A 236 -3.79 12.39 0.90
N THR A 237 -4.49 13.22 1.67
CA THR A 237 -5.65 13.99 1.18
C THR A 237 -5.53 15.45 1.54
N THR A 238 -5.79 16.35 0.57
CA THR A 238 -5.97 17.77 0.87
C THR A 238 -7.27 18.01 1.64
N LEU A 239 -7.27 18.99 2.55
CA LEU A 239 -8.49 19.43 3.21
C LEU A 239 -9.18 20.52 2.37
N LYS A 240 -10.51 20.43 2.28
CA LYS A 240 -11.37 21.39 1.58
C LYS A 240 -12.52 21.80 2.49
N GLU A 241 -13.07 22.98 2.20
CA GLU A 241 -14.07 23.61 3.05
C GLU A 241 -15.32 23.97 2.26
N ARG A 242 -16.47 23.87 2.92
CA ARG A 242 -17.74 24.34 2.37
C ARG A 242 -18.61 24.89 3.49
N SER A 243 -18.97 26.17 3.37
CA SER A 243 -19.85 26.81 4.34
C SER A 243 -21.32 26.48 4.10
N GLY A 244 -22.10 26.37 5.18
CA GLY A 244 -23.55 26.15 5.13
C GLY A 244 -23.98 24.90 4.34
N ALA A 245 -23.18 23.84 4.40
CA ALA A 245 -23.51 22.57 3.76
C ALA A 245 -24.63 21.84 4.52
N LEU A 246 -25.55 21.19 3.78
CA LEU A 246 -26.51 20.26 4.36
C LEU A 246 -25.76 19.02 4.84
N VAL A 247 -25.76 18.78 6.15
CA VAL A 247 -25.07 17.64 6.78
C VAL A 247 -26.04 16.60 7.33
N TYR A 248 -27.30 16.96 7.53
CA TYR A 248 -28.33 16.00 7.92
C TYR A 248 -29.70 16.47 7.48
N MET A 249 -30.52 15.52 7.03
CA MET A 249 -31.94 15.73 6.76
C MET A 249 -32.74 14.63 7.44
N ALA A 250 -33.67 15.02 8.32
CA ALA A 250 -34.56 14.07 8.96
C ALA A 250 -35.42 13.35 7.91
N ASP A 251 -35.50 12.01 8.01
CA ASP A 251 -36.33 11.17 7.15
C ASP A 251 -37.80 11.28 7.57
N LEU A 252 -38.48 12.29 7.02
CA LEU A 252 -39.87 12.58 7.31
C LEU A 252 -40.75 12.26 6.11
N PRO A 253 -41.97 11.75 6.35
CA PRO A 253 -42.84 11.26 5.29
C PRO A 253 -43.19 12.34 4.27
N PHE A 254 -43.20 11.91 3.02
CA PHE A 254 -43.74 12.67 1.90
C PHE A 254 -45.18 12.20 1.63
N GLY A 255 -46.07 13.13 1.37
CA GLY A 255 -47.42 12.84 0.90
C GLY A 255 -47.42 12.38 -0.57
N GLU A 256 -48.56 11.86 -1.02
CA GLU A 256 -48.77 11.43 -2.41
C GLU A 256 -48.59 12.57 -3.44
N ASP A 257 -48.64 13.83 -2.99
CA ASP A 257 -48.41 15.04 -3.79
C ASP A 257 -46.92 15.43 -3.88
N ASN A 258 -46.02 14.58 -3.39
CA ASN A 258 -44.58 14.83 -3.28
C ASN A 258 -44.23 16.04 -2.39
N ARG A 259 -45.16 16.51 -1.53
CA ARG A 259 -44.90 17.52 -0.50
C ARG A 259 -44.65 16.84 0.83
N ARG A 260 -43.93 17.51 1.73
CA ARG A 260 -43.67 16.99 3.08
C ARG A 260 -44.98 16.96 3.87
N SER A 261 -45.51 15.77 4.18
CA SER A 261 -46.78 15.58 4.90
C SER A 261 -46.65 15.84 6.39
N GLY A 262 -45.43 15.76 6.91
CA GLY A 262 -45.08 16.04 8.30
C GLY A 262 -45.32 14.86 9.24
N TRP A 263 -44.60 14.85 10.37
CA TRP A 263 -44.73 13.82 11.41
C TRP A 263 -45.56 14.33 12.59
N PRO A 264 -46.63 13.61 12.98
CA PRO A 264 -47.48 14.03 14.10
C PRO A 264 -46.81 13.73 15.44
N ILE A 265 -46.77 14.73 16.31
CA ILE A 265 -46.31 14.60 17.70
C ILE A 265 -47.51 14.73 18.64
N GLN A 266 -47.72 13.74 19.49
CA GLN A 266 -48.77 13.78 20.52
C GLN A 266 -48.47 14.82 21.61
N PRO A 267 -49.50 15.44 22.22
CA PRO A 267 -49.31 16.38 23.33
C PRO A 267 -48.38 15.82 24.42
N GLY A 268 -47.34 16.58 24.76
CA GLY A 268 -46.36 16.23 25.79
C GLY A 268 -45.21 15.32 25.34
N TYR A 269 -45.28 14.71 24.15
CA TYR A 269 -44.22 13.84 23.62
C TYR A 269 -43.19 14.60 22.77
N LEU A 270 -42.04 13.95 22.57
CA LEU A 270 -40.91 14.41 21.77
C LEU A 270 -40.85 13.74 20.38
N TYR A 271 -40.35 14.47 19.39
CA TYR A 271 -39.77 13.95 18.16
C TYR A 271 -38.26 14.25 18.12
N PRO A 272 -37.38 13.31 17.74
CA PRO A 272 -37.68 11.93 17.35
C PRO A 272 -38.26 11.12 18.53
N GLU A 273 -39.08 10.09 18.24
CA GLU A 273 -39.86 9.40 19.29
C GLU A 273 -38.96 8.70 20.32
N GLU A 274 -37.80 8.23 19.88
CA GLU A 274 -36.76 7.61 20.69
C GLU A 274 -36.27 8.55 21.80
N ALA A 275 -36.32 9.87 21.56
CA ALA A 275 -35.90 10.89 22.53
C ALA A 275 -36.79 10.95 23.79
N ASN A 276 -37.97 10.29 23.77
CA ASN A 276 -38.81 10.14 24.95
C ASN A 276 -38.24 9.11 25.94
N THR A 277 -37.36 8.21 25.49
CA THR A 277 -36.88 7.07 26.28
C THR A 277 -35.37 7.04 26.48
N ALA A 278 -34.61 7.64 25.56
CA ALA A 278 -33.15 7.64 25.60
C ALA A 278 -32.58 8.92 24.95
N GLU A 279 -31.28 9.12 25.07
CA GLU A 279 -30.61 10.19 24.33
C GLU A 279 -30.45 9.80 22.85
N THR A 280 -31.12 10.53 21.97
CA THR A 280 -31.09 10.27 20.53
C THR A 280 -30.16 11.26 19.82
N TRP A 281 -29.18 10.71 19.11
CA TRP A 281 -28.23 11.45 18.29
C TRP A 281 -28.45 11.16 16.81
N TRP A 282 -28.33 12.19 16.00
CA TRP A 282 -28.35 12.13 14.54
C TRP A 282 -26.93 12.27 14.02
N THR A 283 -26.41 11.23 13.39
CA THR A 283 -25.12 11.27 12.72
C THR A 283 -25.24 12.01 11.40
N TYR A 284 -24.27 12.87 11.09
CA TYR A 284 -24.23 13.60 9.84
C TYR A 284 -23.90 12.66 8.69
N ASP A 285 -24.55 12.90 7.55
CA ASP A 285 -24.43 12.12 6.34
C ASP A 285 -23.61 12.90 5.30
N ASP A 286 -22.68 12.18 4.69
CA ASP A 286 -21.77 12.64 3.65
C ASP A 286 -22.47 12.73 2.28
N VAL A 287 -23.69 12.17 2.14
CA VAL A 287 -24.42 12.08 0.86
C VAL A 287 -24.56 13.45 0.16
N ALA A 288 -24.88 14.51 0.90
CA ALA A 288 -25.06 15.85 0.33
C ALA A 288 -23.74 16.52 -0.12
N LEU A 289 -22.60 16.06 0.39
CA LEU A 289 -21.27 16.50 -0.02
C LEU A 289 -20.70 15.63 -1.15
N SER A 290 -21.08 14.35 -1.17
CA SER A 290 -20.65 13.37 -2.16
C SER A 290 -21.27 13.54 -3.55
N SER A 291 -22.17 14.51 -3.73
CA SER A 291 -22.88 14.76 -4.99
C SER A 291 -22.96 16.26 -5.29
N ARG A 292 -22.76 16.64 -6.56
CA ARG A 292 -22.93 18.01 -7.06
C ARG A 292 -23.91 18.05 -8.22
N VAL A 293 -24.51 19.20 -8.45
CA VAL A 293 -25.30 19.46 -9.65
C VAL A 293 -24.37 20.05 -10.71
N ASP A 294 -24.25 19.39 -11.86
CA ASP A 294 -23.45 19.89 -12.97
C ASP A 294 -24.13 21.08 -13.68
N ALA A 295 -23.43 21.72 -14.62
CA ALA A 295 -23.96 22.84 -15.39
C ALA A 295 -25.21 22.49 -16.23
N ARG A 296 -25.56 21.20 -16.35
CA ARG A 296 -26.72 20.70 -17.08
C ARG A 296 -27.87 20.31 -16.15
N GLY A 297 -27.74 20.57 -14.84
CA GLY A 297 -28.76 20.25 -13.85
C GLY A 297 -28.78 18.76 -13.44
N SER A 298 -27.80 17.96 -13.85
CA SER A 298 -27.70 16.56 -13.49
C SER A 298 -26.93 16.39 -12.18
N VAL A 299 -27.43 15.52 -11.30
CA VAL A 299 -26.72 15.15 -10.08
C VAL A 299 -25.60 14.18 -10.46
N VAL A 300 -24.36 14.58 -10.25
CA VAL A 300 -23.16 13.78 -10.48
C VAL A 300 -22.41 13.56 -9.17
N LYS A 301 -21.84 12.37 -8.98
CA LYS A 301 -21.02 12.06 -7.81
C LYS A 301 -19.78 12.96 -7.81
N GLU A 302 -19.47 13.58 -6.68
CA GLU A 302 -18.24 14.33 -6.47
C GLU A 302 -17.11 13.32 -6.25
N THR A 303 -16.21 13.21 -7.22
CA THR A 303 -15.04 12.32 -7.16
C THR A 303 -13.96 12.85 -6.22
N ASP A 304 -14.08 14.12 -5.84
CA ASP A 304 -13.14 14.86 -5.01
C ASP A 304 -13.58 14.91 -3.54
N PHE A 305 -14.49 14.03 -3.12
CA PHE A 305 -14.93 13.88 -1.74
C PHE A 305 -14.64 12.45 -1.26
N THR A 306 -13.86 12.32 -0.20
CA THR A 306 -13.51 11.02 0.40
C THR A 306 -14.00 10.83 1.82
N GLY A 307 -14.36 11.91 2.53
CA GLY A 307 -15.02 11.84 3.83
C GLY A 307 -15.01 13.14 4.60
N LEU A 308 -15.97 13.30 5.51
CA LEU A 308 -16.05 14.44 6.43
C LEU A 308 -14.97 14.33 7.52
N VAL A 309 -14.37 15.46 7.93
CA VAL A 309 -13.39 15.52 9.03
C VAL A 309 -13.97 16.29 10.21
N LEU A 310 -14.48 17.49 9.93
CA LEU A 310 -14.93 18.44 10.94
C LEU A 310 -16.23 19.11 10.49
N THR A 311 -17.12 19.36 11.45
CA THR A 311 -18.27 20.25 11.26
C THR A 311 -18.36 21.29 12.36
N THR A 312 -18.59 22.54 11.98
CA THR A 312 -18.76 23.68 12.89
C THR A 312 -19.86 24.63 12.40
N ASN A 313 -20.17 25.66 13.18
CA ASN A 313 -21.19 26.67 12.87
C ASN A 313 -22.55 26.09 12.47
N HIS A 314 -23.01 25.05 13.18
CA HIS A 314 -24.25 24.36 12.86
C HIS A 314 -25.48 25.26 13.03
N THR A 315 -26.42 25.14 12.11
CA THR A 315 -27.73 25.79 12.15
C THR A 315 -28.83 24.79 11.81
N VAL A 316 -30.02 25.01 12.38
CA VAL A 316 -31.19 24.18 12.09
C VAL A 316 -32.14 24.96 11.19
N GLU A 317 -32.43 24.40 10.02
CA GLU A 317 -33.51 24.85 9.16
C GLU A 317 -34.72 23.95 9.39
N GLN A 318 -35.83 24.51 9.86
CA GLN A 318 -36.99 23.73 10.30
C GLN A 318 -38.30 24.35 9.85
N LYS A 319 -39.31 23.51 9.69
CA LYS A 319 -40.72 23.91 9.59
C LYS A 319 -41.57 23.03 10.49
N ILE A 320 -42.27 23.68 11.41
CA ILE A 320 -43.06 23.05 12.46
C ILE A 320 -44.38 23.81 12.61
N ASP A 321 -45.41 23.12 13.09
CA ASP A 321 -46.68 23.74 13.45
C ASP A 321 -46.58 24.63 14.69
N ALA A 322 -47.56 25.54 14.82
CA ALA A 322 -47.75 26.29 16.05
C ALA A 322 -48.03 25.34 17.22
N GLY A 323 -47.34 25.55 18.35
CA GLY A 323 -47.44 24.67 19.52
C GLY A 323 -46.35 23.61 19.62
N ILE A 324 -45.45 23.50 18.65
CA ILE A 324 -44.20 22.73 18.79
C ILE A 324 -43.07 23.67 19.23
N VAL A 325 -42.28 23.23 20.21
CA VAL A 325 -41.07 23.92 20.67
C VAL A 325 -39.86 23.01 20.54
N ARG A 326 -38.71 23.58 20.17
CA ARG A 326 -37.45 22.84 20.16
C ARG A 326 -36.90 22.82 21.58
N GLU A 327 -37.02 21.68 22.25
CA GLU A 327 -36.72 21.53 23.68
C GLU A 327 -35.22 21.52 23.95
N PHE A 328 -34.46 20.81 23.12
CA PHE A 328 -33.01 20.77 23.21
C PHE A 328 -32.37 20.81 21.82
N THR A 329 -31.15 21.34 21.78
CA THR A 329 -30.31 21.40 20.59
C THR A 329 -28.86 21.39 21.03
N VAL A 330 -28.16 20.30 20.73
CA VAL A 330 -26.74 20.13 21.02
C VAL A 330 -26.07 19.71 19.72
N PHE A 331 -24.98 20.39 19.37
CA PHE A 331 -24.17 20.07 18.21
C PHE A 331 -22.81 19.56 18.65
N GLN A 332 -22.32 18.54 17.97
CA GLN A 332 -21.00 17.96 18.13
C GLN A 332 -20.42 17.66 16.77
N ASN A 333 -19.13 17.32 16.72
CA ASN A 333 -18.54 16.94 15.46
C ASN A 333 -19.25 15.69 14.90
N LYS A 334 -19.72 15.79 13.65
CA LYS A 334 -20.39 14.71 12.92
C LYS A 334 -21.70 14.20 13.52
N ARG A 335 -22.27 14.88 14.53
CA ARG A 335 -23.57 14.50 15.10
C ARG A 335 -24.30 15.66 15.78
N ALA A 336 -25.63 15.61 15.77
CA ALA A 336 -26.49 16.54 16.50
C ALA A 336 -27.50 15.80 17.38
N ARG A 337 -27.89 16.41 18.49
CA ARG A 337 -29.04 16.00 19.29
C ARG A 337 -30.07 17.12 19.26
N ILE A 338 -31.22 16.85 18.65
CA ILE A 338 -32.30 17.83 18.47
C ILE A 338 -33.62 17.17 18.85
N GLY A 339 -34.41 17.85 19.68
CA GLY A 339 -35.70 17.36 20.16
C GLY A 339 -36.79 18.41 20.03
N TYR A 340 -37.95 18.01 19.53
CA TYR A 340 -39.13 18.85 19.38
C TYR A 340 -40.26 18.33 20.28
N ARG A 341 -40.76 19.17 21.19
CA ARG A 341 -41.89 18.84 22.07
C ARG A 341 -43.18 19.47 21.57
N CYS A 342 -44.26 18.70 21.56
CA CYS A 342 -45.61 19.24 21.37
C CYS A 342 -46.15 19.80 22.70
N THR A 343 -46.42 21.10 22.74
CA THR A 343 -47.04 21.81 23.88
C THR A 343 -48.51 22.16 23.64
N ALA A 344 -49.03 21.89 22.43
CA ALA A 344 -50.45 22.07 22.12
C ALA A 344 -51.32 21.00 22.79
N ALA A 345 -52.61 21.30 22.94
CA ALA A 345 -53.60 20.37 23.47
C ALA A 345 -53.97 19.25 22.46
N GLU A 346 -53.65 19.45 21.19
CA GLU A 346 -53.87 18.50 20.09
C GLU A 346 -52.53 18.15 19.43
N SER A 347 -52.49 17.09 18.64
CA SER A 347 -51.28 16.69 17.91
C SER A 347 -50.86 17.78 16.91
N ALA A 348 -49.56 18.02 16.79
CA ALA A 348 -48.99 19.03 15.89
C ALA A 348 -47.89 18.40 15.02
N LEU A 349 -47.60 18.98 13.85
CA LEU A 349 -46.70 18.36 12.84
C LEU A 349 -45.31 19.01 12.80
N VAL A 350 -44.27 18.17 12.67
CA VAL A 350 -42.95 18.57 12.20
C VAL A 350 -42.83 18.24 10.73
N TYR A 351 -42.64 19.24 9.86
CA TYR A 351 -42.57 19.03 8.41
C TYR A 351 -41.16 18.71 7.92
N TYR A 352 -40.16 19.42 8.44
CA TYR A 352 -38.74 19.15 8.18
C TYR A 352 -37.85 19.69 9.27
N CYS A 353 -36.71 19.03 9.41
CA CYS A 353 -35.57 19.47 10.18
C CYS A 353 -34.31 19.11 9.39
N ASN A 354 -33.64 20.13 8.88
CA ASN A 354 -32.35 20.03 8.21
C ASN A 354 -31.29 20.64 9.12
N VAL A 355 -30.12 20.01 9.17
CA VAL A 355 -28.94 20.57 9.84
C VAL A 355 -27.99 21.04 8.76
N LEU A 356 -27.63 22.32 8.81
CA LEU A 356 -26.63 22.94 7.97
C LEU A 356 -25.38 23.20 8.83
N ALA A 357 -24.19 23.04 8.29
CA ALA A 357 -22.94 23.31 8.99
C ALA A 357 -21.85 23.77 8.02
N ASP A 358 -20.85 24.46 8.56
CA ASP A 358 -19.57 24.62 7.87
C ASP A 358 -18.79 23.30 8.00
N VAL A 359 -18.36 22.76 6.87
CA VAL A 359 -17.71 21.44 6.83
C VAL A 359 -16.25 21.57 6.38
N VAL A 360 -15.37 20.80 7.01
CA VAL A 360 -14.05 20.47 6.50
C VAL A 360 -14.06 19.00 6.09
N TYR A 361 -13.66 18.71 4.86
CA TYR A 361 -13.71 17.37 4.29
C TYR A 361 -12.41 17.03 3.55
N ARG A 362 -12.14 15.73 3.40
CA ARG A 362 -11.01 15.21 2.65
C ARG A 362 -11.32 15.25 1.16
N GLY A 363 -10.42 15.86 0.40
CA GLY A 363 -10.43 15.90 -1.05
C GLY A 363 -10.15 14.54 -1.69
N ALA A 364 -9.90 14.54 -3.00
CA ALA A 364 -9.34 13.38 -3.69
C ALA A 364 -8.01 12.94 -3.04
N GLN A 365 -7.85 11.61 -2.92
CA GLN A 365 -6.63 11.00 -2.44
C GLN A 365 -5.51 11.14 -3.48
N THR A 366 -4.36 11.62 -3.01
CA THR A 366 -3.12 11.74 -3.77
C THR A 366 -2.12 10.71 -3.23
N VAL A 367 -1.20 10.26 -4.08
CA VAL A 367 -0.17 9.29 -3.68
C VAL A 367 1.21 9.83 -4.05
N GLU A 368 2.10 9.90 -3.06
CA GLU A 368 3.53 10.13 -3.28
C GLU A 368 4.26 8.78 -3.31
N LYS A 369 5.09 8.57 -4.32
CA LYS A 369 5.82 7.32 -4.51
C LYS A 369 7.33 7.56 -4.53
N CYS A 370 8.07 6.74 -3.79
CA CYS A 370 9.53 6.71 -3.82
C CYS A 370 10.02 5.28 -4.07
N ASP A 371 10.72 5.08 -5.18
CA ASP A 371 11.30 3.80 -5.54
C ASP A 371 12.62 3.58 -4.79
N VAL A 372 12.73 2.47 -4.06
CA VAL A 372 13.95 2.05 -3.34
C VAL A 372 14.94 1.44 -4.34
N ILE A 373 14.43 0.65 -5.29
CA ILE A 373 15.19 0.04 -6.39
C ILE A 373 14.56 0.38 -7.74
N ALA A 374 15.36 0.26 -8.81
CA ALA A 374 14.84 0.44 -10.16
C ALA A 374 13.85 -0.68 -10.54
N ASN A 375 12.64 -0.31 -10.97
CA ASN A 375 11.53 -1.20 -11.33
C ASN A 375 11.01 -2.03 -10.14
N PRO A 376 10.35 -1.39 -9.16
CA PRO A 376 9.89 -2.06 -7.94
C PRO A 376 8.83 -3.13 -8.23
N LYS A 377 8.92 -4.28 -7.54
CA LYS A 377 7.94 -5.38 -7.62
C LYS A 377 7.00 -5.42 -6.41
N SER A 378 7.50 -5.03 -5.24
CA SER A 378 6.71 -4.89 -4.01
C SER A 378 6.67 -3.43 -3.58
N VAL A 379 5.55 -3.02 -2.98
CA VAL A 379 5.33 -1.65 -2.55
C VAL A 379 4.78 -1.65 -1.12
N GLU A 380 5.45 -0.94 -0.23
CA GLU A 380 4.95 -0.60 1.10
C GLU A 380 3.96 0.55 0.95
N ARG A 381 2.72 0.35 1.42
CA ARG A 381 1.67 1.38 1.36
C ARG A 381 1.37 1.91 2.75
N TYR A 382 1.35 3.22 2.88
CA TYR A 382 0.99 3.92 4.09
C TYR A 382 -0.11 4.94 3.79
N ASP A 383 -1.25 4.82 4.47
CA ASP A 383 -2.37 5.74 4.35
C ASP A 383 -2.29 6.78 5.48
N SER A 384 -1.94 8.02 5.13
CA SER A 384 -1.81 9.09 6.13
C SER A 384 -3.16 9.61 6.60
N LEU A 385 -3.26 9.89 7.90
CA LEU A 385 -4.46 10.43 8.54
C LEU A 385 -4.40 11.94 8.73
N TYR A 386 -3.22 12.49 9.01
CA TYR A 386 -3.01 13.88 9.45
C TYR A 386 -2.16 14.72 8.50
N ILE A 387 -1.50 14.10 7.51
CA ILE A 387 -0.82 14.83 6.43
C ILE A 387 -1.84 15.32 5.40
N HIS A 388 -1.84 16.64 5.18
CA HIS A 388 -2.76 17.32 4.28
C HIS A 388 -2.09 18.18 3.22
N ASP A 389 -0.77 18.05 3.06
CA ASP A 389 0.02 18.73 2.05
C ASP A 389 1.09 17.81 1.45
N GLN A 390 1.52 18.16 0.24
CA GLN A 390 2.46 17.38 -0.53
C GLN A 390 3.86 17.34 0.09
N ALA A 391 4.30 18.42 0.72
CA ALA A 391 5.67 18.55 1.20
C ALA A 391 5.94 17.55 2.35
N HIS A 392 5.02 17.45 3.31
CA HIS A 392 5.14 16.48 4.40
C HIS A 392 4.92 15.04 3.91
N ALA A 393 3.99 14.81 2.99
CA ALA A 393 3.78 13.48 2.40
C ALA A 393 5.04 12.97 1.67
N GLN A 394 5.66 13.84 0.88
CA GLN A 394 6.91 13.54 0.18
C GLN A 394 8.06 13.31 1.16
N ALA A 395 8.17 14.13 2.22
CA ALA A 395 9.19 13.97 3.24
C ALA A 395 9.08 12.61 3.96
N LEU A 396 7.86 12.21 4.36
CA LEU A 396 7.60 10.91 4.99
C LEU A 396 7.90 9.76 4.02
N CYS A 397 7.46 9.86 2.76
CA CYS A 397 7.69 8.87 1.72
C CYS A 397 9.20 8.67 1.46
N MET A 398 9.95 9.76 1.33
CA MET A 398 11.39 9.72 1.14
C MET A 398 12.13 9.17 2.37
N ALA A 399 11.68 9.48 3.59
CA ALA A 399 12.29 8.97 4.81
C ALA A 399 12.10 7.45 4.96
N ARG A 400 10.89 6.95 4.74
CA ARG A 400 10.59 5.51 4.72
C ARG A 400 11.39 4.78 3.65
N ALA A 401 11.45 5.33 2.42
CA ALA A 401 12.26 4.75 1.36
C ALA A 401 13.77 4.81 1.65
N GLY A 402 14.24 5.89 2.28
CA GLY A 402 15.62 6.05 2.75
C GLY A 402 16.01 5.01 3.79
N ARG A 403 15.09 4.63 4.70
CA ARG A 403 15.29 3.52 5.64
C ARG A 403 15.58 2.21 4.90
N LEU A 404 14.74 1.87 3.92
CA LEU A 404 14.86 0.65 3.15
C LEU A 404 16.11 0.63 2.27
N ARG A 405 16.47 1.78 1.68
CA ARG A 405 17.59 1.90 0.75
C ARG A 405 18.93 1.99 1.45
N ASP A 406 19.04 2.94 2.38
CA ASP A 406 20.30 3.45 2.89
C ASP A 406 20.52 3.11 4.38
N ALA A 407 19.44 2.99 5.16
CA ALA A 407 19.49 2.89 6.62
C ALA A 407 19.10 1.51 7.17
N ALA A 408 19.11 0.47 6.33
CA ALA A 408 18.72 -0.90 6.68
C ALA A 408 19.82 -1.65 7.46
N TRP A 409 20.38 -1.04 8.51
CA TRP A 409 21.41 -1.63 9.36
C TRP A 409 21.07 -1.48 10.84
N ARG A 410 21.31 -2.55 11.59
CA ARG A 410 21.24 -2.61 13.05
C ARG A 410 22.66 -2.77 13.58
N TYR A 411 23.00 -2.01 14.61
CA TYR A 411 24.28 -2.11 15.31
C TYR A 411 24.05 -2.44 16.77
N SER A 412 24.86 -3.36 17.29
CA SER A 412 24.89 -3.70 18.71
C SER A 412 26.32 -3.62 19.23
N CYS A 413 26.53 -2.94 20.35
CA CYS A 413 27.85 -2.79 20.96
C CYS A 413 27.74 -2.53 22.46
N GLN A 414 28.85 -2.63 23.19
CA GLN A 414 28.93 -2.28 24.60
C GLN A 414 29.76 -1.00 24.79
N SER A 415 29.48 -0.21 25.83
CA SER A 415 30.28 0.96 26.19
C SER A 415 30.19 1.27 27.68
N GLU A 416 31.23 1.89 28.24
CA GLU A 416 31.21 2.48 29.58
C GLU A 416 30.50 3.84 29.60
N ASN A 417 30.41 4.52 28.45
CA ASN A 417 29.78 5.83 28.35
C ASN A 417 28.26 5.70 28.35
N GLN A 418 27.59 6.52 29.17
CA GLN A 418 26.14 6.58 29.24
C GLN A 418 25.56 7.51 28.17
N TYR A 419 25.07 6.94 27.08
CA TYR A 419 24.22 7.62 26.10
C TYR A 419 22.74 7.38 26.39
N GLN A 420 21.88 8.37 26.09
CA GLN A 420 20.44 8.25 26.24
C GLN A 420 19.81 7.62 24.99
N PRO A 421 18.78 6.76 25.12
CA PRO A 421 17.96 6.37 23.97
C PRO A 421 17.43 7.60 23.21
N GLY A 422 17.51 7.56 21.88
CA GLY A 422 17.21 8.67 20.98
C GLY A 422 18.43 9.51 20.56
N THR A 423 19.61 9.26 21.14
CA THR A 423 20.85 9.96 20.76
C THR A 423 21.33 9.52 19.37
N ILE A 424 21.71 10.49 18.53
CA ILE A 424 22.36 10.22 17.25
C ILE A 424 23.86 10.06 17.47
N VAL A 425 24.40 8.91 17.07
CA VAL A 425 25.80 8.52 17.23
C VAL A 425 26.48 8.32 15.88
N ALA A 426 27.74 8.75 15.78
CA ALA A 426 28.63 8.31 14.72
C ALA A 426 29.32 7.01 15.16
N ILE A 427 29.08 5.92 14.44
CA ILE A 427 29.71 4.62 14.68
C ILE A 427 30.91 4.49 13.75
N SER A 428 32.10 4.28 14.30
CA SER A 428 33.31 4.06 13.53
C SER A 428 34.15 2.93 14.13
N ASP A 429 34.46 1.90 13.34
CA ASP A 429 35.45 0.89 13.71
C ASP A 429 36.51 0.80 12.61
N PRO A 430 37.76 1.22 12.88
CA PRO A 430 38.83 1.18 11.89
C PRO A 430 39.27 -0.24 11.53
N HIS A 431 38.98 -1.24 12.36
CA HIS A 431 39.37 -2.63 12.09
C HIS A 431 38.43 -3.30 11.08
N SER A 432 37.11 -3.16 11.26
CA SER A 432 36.11 -3.60 10.28
C SER A 432 35.95 -2.63 9.10
N GLY A 433 36.39 -1.38 9.25
CA GLY A 433 36.19 -0.30 8.29
C GLY A 433 34.79 0.31 8.34
N ILE A 434 33.94 -0.09 9.30
CA ILE A 434 32.57 0.39 9.40
C ILE A 434 32.58 1.87 9.80
N SER A 435 31.84 2.69 9.05
CA SER A 435 31.54 4.09 9.37
C SER A 435 30.08 4.38 9.04
N SER A 436 29.29 4.79 10.03
CA SER A 436 27.86 5.06 9.87
C SER A 436 27.33 6.10 10.87
N ILE A 437 26.19 6.70 10.57
CA ILE A 437 25.41 7.50 11.51
C ILE A 437 24.17 6.69 11.89
N ALA A 438 23.95 6.51 13.18
CA ALA A 438 22.85 5.70 13.72
C ALA A 438 22.16 6.42 14.88
N ILE A 439 20.92 6.03 15.18
CA ILE A 439 20.18 6.45 16.37
C ILE A 439 20.12 5.29 17.37
N ILE A 440 20.40 5.56 18.64
CA ILE A 440 20.26 4.56 19.72
C ILE A 440 18.77 4.35 19.98
N ILE A 441 18.28 3.14 19.74
CA ILE A 441 16.87 2.78 19.96
C ILE A 441 16.64 2.07 21.29
N GLU A 442 17.67 1.39 21.83
CA GLU A 442 17.59 0.66 23.09
C GLU A 442 18.93 0.72 23.83
N ARG A 443 18.84 0.80 25.16
CA ARG A 443 19.95 0.71 26.09
C ARG A 443 19.61 -0.27 27.20
N ASN A 444 20.51 -1.20 27.49
CA ASN A 444 20.45 -2.06 28.67
C ASN A 444 21.70 -1.82 29.53
N ARG A 445 21.57 -1.72 30.86
CA ARG A 445 22.72 -1.53 31.77
C ARG A 445 22.93 -2.76 32.63
N ASP A 446 24.15 -3.29 32.61
CA ASP A 446 24.59 -4.28 33.60
C ASP A 446 25.06 -3.53 34.87
N LEU A 447 24.33 -3.70 35.97
CA LEU A 447 24.64 -3.03 37.24
C LEU A 447 25.87 -3.62 37.96
N VAL A 448 26.29 -4.84 37.62
CA VAL A 448 27.45 -5.49 38.25
C VAL A 448 28.74 -4.96 37.64
N THR A 449 28.78 -4.86 36.32
CA THR A 449 29.96 -4.39 35.58
C THR A 449 29.95 -2.88 35.32
N GLY A 450 28.77 -2.24 35.37
CA GLY A 450 28.58 -0.83 35.00
C GLY A 450 28.57 -0.58 33.49
N ILE A 451 28.59 -1.63 32.68
CA ILE A 451 28.65 -1.56 31.21
C ILE A 451 27.24 -1.39 30.62
N TYR A 452 27.13 -0.56 29.58
CA TYR A 452 25.91 -0.36 28.82
C TYR A 452 25.95 -1.13 27.50
N ASN A 453 24.90 -1.90 27.23
CA ASN A 453 24.64 -2.53 25.94
C ASN A 453 23.72 -1.62 25.12
N TYR A 454 24.13 -1.30 23.91
CA TYR A 454 23.38 -0.42 23.01
C TYR A 454 22.91 -1.16 21.78
N LYS A 455 21.68 -0.85 21.37
CA LYS A 455 21.13 -1.21 20.07
C LYS A 455 20.79 0.05 19.30
N SER A 456 21.29 0.14 18.07
CA SER A 456 21.13 1.32 17.22
C SER A 456 20.67 0.95 15.83
N ILE A 457 19.94 1.85 15.18
CA ILE A 457 19.49 1.71 13.78
C ILE A 457 20.16 2.79 12.93
N GLY A 458 20.65 2.41 11.76
CA GLY A 458 21.26 3.32 10.81
C GLY A 458 20.30 4.43 10.37
N LEU A 459 20.81 5.65 10.25
CA LEU A 459 20.13 6.78 9.61
C LEU A 459 20.73 7.09 8.22
N THR A 460 21.91 6.53 7.93
CA THR A 460 22.64 6.69 6.67
C THR A 460 23.24 5.36 6.23
N ASN A 461 23.70 5.28 4.98
CA ASN A 461 24.49 4.15 4.49
C ASN A 461 25.71 3.87 5.35
N SER A 462 25.91 2.59 5.69
CA SER A 462 27.18 2.08 6.20
C SER A 462 28.23 2.17 5.10
N ALA A 463 29.30 2.93 5.32
CA ALA A 463 30.52 2.77 4.54
C ALA A 463 31.38 1.66 5.18
N VAL A 464 31.87 0.73 4.37
CA VAL A 464 32.93 -0.21 4.76
C VAL A 464 34.20 0.23 4.06
N VAL A 465 35.06 0.95 4.77
CA VAL A 465 36.37 1.36 4.28
C VAL A 465 37.32 0.18 4.46
N VAL A 466 37.63 -0.54 3.38
CA VAL A 466 38.60 -1.63 3.42
C VAL A 466 39.96 -1.05 3.80
N SER A 467 40.35 -1.23 5.07
CA SER A 467 41.69 -0.90 5.51
C SER A 467 42.66 -1.83 4.77
N SER A 468 43.67 -1.25 4.11
CA SER A 468 44.74 -2.03 3.50
C SER A 468 45.37 -2.89 4.60
N GLY A 469 45.26 -4.22 4.47
CA GLY A 469 45.74 -5.16 5.49
C GLY A 469 47.21 -4.93 5.89
N PRO A 470 47.64 -5.45 7.05
CA PRO A 470 48.99 -5.24 7.55
C PRO A 470 49.99 -5.71 6.49
N THR A 471 50.88 -4.80 6.10
CA THR A 471 51.98 -5.11 5.19
C THR A 471 52.76 -6.27 5.81
N LEU A 472 52.79 -7.43 5.14
CA LEU A 472 53.67 -8.54 5.51
C LEU A 472 55.11 -8.03 5.40
N VAL A 473 55.68 -7.61 6.54
CA VAL A 473 57.10 -7.27 6.63
C VAL A 473 57.87 -8.60 6.63
N PHE A 474 58.45 -8.96 5.48
CA PHE A 474 59.46 -10.00 5.44
C PHE A 474 60.70 -9.52 6.21
N PRO A 475 61.34 -10.35 7.06
CA PRO A 475 62.55 -9.94 7.76
C PRO A 475 63.67 -9.65 6.74
N ALA A 476 64.31 -8.49 6.90
CA ALA A 476 65.38 -8.04 6.03
C ALA A 476 66.59 -8.99 6.08
N PRO A 477 67.27 -9.25 4.95
CA PRO A 477 68.60 -9.87 4.97
C PRO A 477 69.61 -8.94 5.64
N PRO A 478 70.71 -9.48 6.22
CA PRO A 478 71.61 -8.72 7.09
C PRO A 478 72.36 -7.61 6.36
N GLU A 479 72.65 -6.56 7.13
CA GLU A 479 73.11 -5.25 6.71
C GLU A 479 74.36 -5.23 5.82
N ALA A 480 74.32 -4.38 4.80
CA ALA A 480 75.50 -3.67 4.33
C ALA A 480 75.40 -2.20 4.78
N THR A 481 76.17 -1.90 5.81
CA THR A 481 76.64 -0.61 6.30
C THR A 481 76.51 0.58 5.32
N SER A 482 75.79 1.64 5.72
CA SER A 482 76.37 2.96 6.06
C SER A 482 75.31 4.04 6.34
N ASP A 483 75.43 4.63 7.53
CA ASP A 483 74.97 5.96 8.00
C ASP A 483 73.46 6.31 8.15
N PRO A 484 72.94 6.38 9.40
CA PRO A 484 71.57 6.78 9.72
C PRO A 484 71.39 8.27 10.05
N ILE A 485 72.09 9.21 9.39
CA ILE A 485 72.02 10.66 9.73
C ILE A 485 71.53 11.57 8.58
N ARG A 486 70.91 11.07 7.51
CA ARG A 486 70.44 11.95 6.40
C ARG A 486 69.05 11.70 5.80
N MET A 487 68.13 11.04 6.50
CA MET A 487 66.76 10.86 5.98
C MET A 487 65.74 11.92 6.41
N LEU A 488 66.15 13.00 7.09
CA LEU A 488 65.23 14.05 7.53
C LEU A 488 65.41 15.39 6.78
N ASP A 489 65.87 15.39 5.52
CA ASP A 489 66.02 16.65 4.78
C ASP A 489 65.98 16.55 3.24
N ARG A 490 65.31 15.54 2.68
CA ARG A 490 65.03 15.56 1.23
C ARG A 490 63.61 16.05 0.97
N VAL A 491 63.46 17.38 0.99
CA VAL A 491 62.38 18.01 0.23
C VAL A 491 62.58 17.59 -1.23
N PRO A 492 61.63 16.86 -1.86
CA PRO A 492 61.78 16.46 -3.25
C PRO A 492 61.99 17.71 -4.10
N THR A 493 63.01 17.66 -4.96
CA THR A 493 63.27 18.78 -5.88
C THR A 493 62.10 18.89 -6.87
N SER A 494 61.81 20.09 -7.39
CA SER A 494 60.68 20.33 -8.29
C SER A 494 60.66 19.45 -9.55
N ALA A 495 61.79 18.84 -9.91
CA ALA A 495 61.90 17.86 -11.00
C ALA A 495 61.36 16.47 -10.64
N GLU A 496 61.39 16.07 -9.35
CA GLU A 496 60.89 14.78 -8.85
C GLU A 496 59.37 14.78 -8.62
N LEU A 497 58.76 15.97 -8.49
CA LEU A 497 57.31 16.20 -8.41
C LEU A 497 56.60 16.17 -9.79
N ALA A 498 57.34 16.07 -10.89
CA ALA A 498 56.79 16.21 -12.26
C ALA A 498 56.81 14.92 -13.10
N ALA A 499 57.14 13.76 -12.52
CA ALA A 499 57.13 12.49 -13.26
C ALA A 499 55.71 12.13 -13.70
N ALA A 500 55.47 12.12 -15.02
CA ALA A 500 54.20 11.74 -15.59
C ALA A 500 53.85 10.29 -15.21
N PRO A 501 52.57 9.99 -14.93
CA PRO A 501 52.15 8.62 -14.69
C PRO A 501 52.33 7.76 -15.95
N PRO A 502 52.54 6.43 -15.82
CA PRO A 502 52.57 5.53 -16.96
C PRO A 502 51.23 5.52 -17.71
N ASP A 503 51.28 5.13 -18.99
CA ASP A 503 50.07 4.99 -19.80
C ASP A 503 49.19 3.85 -19.29
N ILE A 504 47.88 3.98 -19.50
CA ILE A 504 46.91 2.96 -19.12
C ILE A 504 47.15 1.68 -19.95
N PRO A 505 47.34 0.50 -19.35
CA PRO A 505 47.67 -0.71 -20.11
C PRO A 505 46.56 -1.17 -21.07
N SER A 506 45.30 -1.10 -20.62
CA SER A 506 44.14 -1.51 -21.42
C SER A 506 42.86 -0.89 -20.87
N ILE A 507 41.90 -0.65 -21.78
CA ILE A 507 40.54 -0.19 -21.47
C ILE A 507 39.53 -1.07 -22.21
N THR A 508 38.39 -1.32 -21.55
CA THR A 508 37.24 -2.02 -22.09
C THR A 508 36.01 -1.12 -22.02
N ALA A 509 35.17 -1.16 -23.05
CA ALA A 509 33.90 -0.43 -23.12
C ALA A 509 32.78 -1.40 -23.49
N ILE A 510 31.76 -1.52 -22.64
CA ILE A 510 30.62 -2.41 -22.84
C ILE A 510 29.35 -1.56 -22.88
N ALA A 511 28.59 -1.66 -23.97
CA ALA A 511 27.31 -0.97 -24.08
C ALA A 511 26.22 -1.70 -23.29
N LEU A 512 25.49 -0.94 -22.48
CA LEU A 512 24.32 -1.35 -21.71
C LEU A 512 23.17 -0.37 -22.03
N GLN A 513 21.95 -0.70 -21.65
CA GLN A 513 20.71 0.00 -22.04
C GLN A 513 20.82 1.55 -22.07
N ASP A 514 21.30 2.14 -20.96
CA ASP A 514 21.31 3.59 -20.78
C ASP A 514 22.72 4.19 -20.73
N TYR A 515 23.77 3.37 -20.78
CA TYR A 515 25.14 3.84 -20.62
C TYR A 515 26.17 2.88 -21.21
N ILE A 516 27.39 3.38 -21.39
CA ILE A 516 28.56 2.56 -21.74
C ILE A 516 29.44 2.45 -20.50
N ARG A 517 29.60 1.22 -19.99
CA ARG A 517 30.52 0.95 -18.89
C ARG A 517 31.95 0.89 -19.40
N LEU A 518 32.79 1.77 -18.90
CA LEU A 518 34.22 1.82 -19.14
C LEU A 518 34.94 1.22 -17.93
N GLN A 519 35.93 0.38 -18.20
CA GLN A 519 36.81 -0.16 -17.17
C GLN A 519 38.22 -0.28 -17.73
N TRP A 520 39.21 0.18 -16.97
CA TRP A 520 40.62 0.06 -17.35
C TRP A 520 41.49 -0.49 -16.23
N VAL A 521 42.67 -0.97 -16.60
CA VAL A 521 43.68 -1.44 -15.66
C VAL A 521 44.44 -0.22 -15.13
N GLU A 522 44.56 -0.08 -13.82
CA GLU A 522 45.29 1.04 -13.22
C GLU A 522 46.80 0.84 -13.40
N PRO A 523 47.52 1.81 -13.98
CA PRO A 523 48.97 1.74 -14.07
C PRO A 523 49.60 2.02 -12.70
N THR A 524 50.71 1.34 -12.40
CA THR A 524 51.52 1.61 -11.20
C THR A 524 52.72 2.47 -11.60
N GLY A 525 52.86 3.63 -10.97
CA GLY A 525 54.01 4.51 -11.20
C GLY A 525 55.31 3.86 -10.70
N SER A 526 56.42 4.12 -11.38
CA SER A 526 57.75 3.70 -10.91
C SER A 526 58.25 4.50 -9.70
N THR A 527 57.55 5.58 -9.34
CA THR A 527 57.77 6.43 -8.18
C THR A 527 56.44 6.88 -7.57
N PRO A 528 56.37 7.25 -6.29
CA PRO A 528 55.14 7.72 -5.67
C PRO A 528 54.51 8.94 -6.36
N SER A 529 55.32 9.86 -6.89
CA SER A 529 54.85 11.06 -7.62
C SER A 529 54.31 10.73 -9.02
N ALA A 530 54.62 9.55 -9.56
CA ALA A 530 54.09 9.05 -10.82
C ALA A 530 52.84 8.16 -10.64
N ASN A 531 52.33 7.97 -9.41
CA ASN A 531 51.10 7.21 -9.21
C ASN A 531 49.88 8.02 -9.66
N PRO A 532 48.92 7.39 -10.36
CA PRO A 532 47.68 8.05 -10.76
C PRO A 532 46.83 8.38 -9.52
N VAL A 533 46.24 9.57 -9.50
CA VAL A 533 45.20 9.98 -8.53
C VAL A 533 43.86 10.28 -9.20
N GLY A 534 43.84 10.27 -10.53
CA GLY A 534 42.65 10.51 -11.35
C GLY A 534 42.90 10.23 -12.82
N TYR A 535 41.84 10.32 -13.61
CA TYR A 535 41.86 9.95 -15.03
C TYR A 535 41.12 10.98 -15.87
N ILE A 536 41.57 11.19 -17.11
CA ILE A 536 40.85 11.97 -18.12
C ILE A 536 40.26 10.98 -19.11
N VAL A 537 38.95 11.04 -19.31
CA VAL A 537 38.23 10.16 -20.23
C VAL A 537 37.55 10.99 -21.31
N GLN A 538 37.67 10.54 -22.55
CA GLN A 538 37.03 11.18 -23.70
C GLN A 538 36.28 10.16 -24.55
N ARG A 539 35.13 10.60 -25.09
CA ARG A 539 34.35 9.86 -26.10
C ARG A 539 34.50 10.49 -27.48
N SER A 540 34.48 9.64 -28.49
CA SER A 540 34.23 10.01 -29.88
C SER A 540 32.99 9.28 -30.37
N ARG A 541 32.18 9.95 -31.20
CA ARG A 541 30.99 9.37 -31.85
C ARG A 541 31.18 9.17 -33.35
N ASP A 542 32.32 9.55 -33.89
CA ASP A 542 32.61 9.62 -35.32
C ASP A 542 33.88 8.82 -35.64
N ASN A 543 34.00 7.64 -35.04
CA ASN A 543 35.10 6.71 -35.24
C ASN A 543 36.49 7.30 -34.93
N GLY A 544 36.56 8.21 -33.95
CA GLY A 544 37.79 8.83 -33.48
C GLY A 544 38.16 10.17 -34.13
N ALA A 545 37.28 10.76 -34.95
CA ALA A 545 37.57 12.04 -35.61
C ALA A 545 37.43 13.25 -34.67
N THR A 546 36.45 13.26 -33.77
CA THR A 546 36.28 14.27 -32.72
C THR A 546 36.20 13.64 -31.34
N TRP A 547 36.91 14.22 -30.37
CA TRP A 547 36.98 13.72 -29.00
C TRP A 547 36.41 14.75 -28.04
N ARG A 548 35.56 14.32 -27.13
CA ARG A 548 34.93 15.17 -26.11
C ARG A 548 35.08 14.54 -24.74
N ASP A 549 35.41 15.34 -23.75
CA ASP A 549 35.51 14.86 -22.37
C ASP A 549 34.14 14.71 -21.71
N ILE A 550 34.13 14.38 -20.41
CA ILE A 550 32.91 14.19 -19.63
C ILE A 550 32.03 15.45 -19.50
N THR A 551 32.56 16.63 -19.86
CA THR A 551 31.82 17.90 -19.89
C THR A 551 31.34 18.27 -21.30
N ASP A 552 31.46 17.33 -22.26
CA ASP A 552 31.22 17.52 -23.69
C ASP A 552 32.15 18.57 -24.37
N THR A 553 33.23 18.99 -23.70
CA THR A 553 34.23 19.91 -24.24
C THR A 553 35.15 19.18 -25.22
N VAL A 554 35.34 19.75 -26.42
CA VAL A 554 36.24 19.18 -27.45
C VAL A 554 37.67 19.18 -26.92
N ASP A 555 38.31 18.01 -26.93
CA ASP A 555 39.64 17.76 -26.36
C ASP A 555 39.80 18.26 -24.91
N GLY A 556 38.69 18.31 -24.15
CA GLY A 556 38.69 18.75 -22.76
C GLY A 556 39.46 17.80 -21.83
N LEU A 557 39.87 18.32 -20.68
CA LEU A 557 40.76 17.63 -19.73
C LEU A 557 40.09 17.40 -18.36
N ALA A 558 38.76 17.34 -18.32
CA ALA A 558 38.03 17.06 -17.09
C ALA A 558 38.43 15.71 -16.49
N ARG A 559 38.59 15.68 -15.17
CA ARG A 559 39.13 14.54 -14.43
C ARG A 559 38.04 13.79 -13.68
N ILE A 560 38.19 12.49 -13.60
CA ILE A 560 37.38 11.58 -12.78
C ILE A 560 38.28 10.73 -11.88
N GLN A 561 37.69 10.10 -10.87
CA GLN A 561 38.38 9.19 -9.97
C GLN A 561 37.88 7.74 -10.17
N GLY A 562 38.74 6.78 -9.86
CA GLY A 562 38.47 5.35 -10.00
C GLY A 562 38.68 4.81 -11.42
N SER A 563 38.87 3.49 -11.53
CA SER A 563 39.14 2.76 -12.78
C SER A 563 37.90 2.27 -13.53
N VAL A 564 36.72 2.62 -13.05
CA VAL A 564 35.42 2.27 -13.65
C VAL A 564 34.61 3.55 -13.82
N TYR A 565 34.02 3.74 -15.01
CA TYR A 565 33.18 4.90 -15.30
C TYR A 565 31.96 4.51 -16.14
N ALA A 566 30.79 5.02 -15.79
CA ALA A 566 29.56 4.83 -16.56
C ALA A 566 29.29 6.07 -17.42
N TRP A 567 29.46 5.95 -18.74
CA TRP A 567 29.13 7.03 -19.66
C TRP A 567 27.65 6.96 -20.06
N ASN A 568 26.81 7.74 -19.39
CA ASN A 568 25.37 7.77 -19.66
C ASN A 568 25.07 8.37 -21.05
N PHE A 569 24.09 7.80 -21.75
CA PHE A 569 23.59 8.38 -22.99
C PHE A 569 22.75 9.62 -22.68
N ASN A 570 23.11 10.77 -23.26
CA ASN A 570 22.27 11.95 -23.19
C ASN A 570 21.15 11.83 -24.23
N ARG A 571 19.90 11.64 -23.82
CA ARG A 571 18.78 11.43 -24.76
C ARG A 571 18.53 12.60 -25.72
N GLY A 572 18.91 13.83 -25.36
CA GLY A 572 18.80 14.98 -26.24
C GLY A 572 19.87 15.04 -27.35
N VAL A 573 21.02 14.39 -27.15
CA VAL A 573 22.19 14.51 -28.04
C VAL A 573 22.58 13.16 -28.66
N ASP A 574 22.54 12.09 -27.88
CA ASP A 574 22.87 10.71 -28.28
C ASP A 574 21.61 9.92 -28.69
N GLY A 575 20.41 10.38 -28.28
CA GLY A 575 19.15 9.74 -28.63
C GLY A 575 19.02 8.33 -28.09
N TYR A 576 18.64 7.40 -28.97
CA TYR A 576 18.52 5.96 -28.70
C TYR A 576 19.50 5.22 -29.62
N PRO A 577 20.78 5.11 -29.23
CA PRO A 577 21.79 4.49 -30.07
C PRO A 577 21.54 2.99 -30.23
N GLU A 578 21.84 2.47 -31.41
CA GLU A 578 21.69 1.06 -31.77
C GLU A 578 23.06 0.41 -32.02
N ALA A 579 23.12 -0.91 -31.92
CA ALA A 579 24.34 -1.67 -32.22
C ALA A 579 24.78 -1.51 -33.68
N THR A 580 23.83 -1.40 -34.61
CA THR A 580 24.05 -1.19 -36.05
C THR A 580 23.62 0.21 -36.49
N ALA A 581 23.95 0.59 -37.73
CA ALA A 581 23.61 1.90 -38.30
C ALA A 581 22.16 2.32 -38.00
N ASN A 582 22.01 3.51 -37.38
CA ASN A 582 20.74 4.13 -37.06
C ASN A 582 20.74 5.54 -37.66
N TYR A 583 19.68 5.92 -38.38
CA TYR A 583 19.63 7.19 -39.10
C TYR A 583 19.34 8.32 -38.11
N GLY A 584 20.13 9.40 -38.16
CA GLY A 584 20.05 10.54 -37.23
C GLY A 584 20.96 10.48 -36.00
N TYR A 585 21.39 9.29 -35.56
CA TYR A 585 22.29 9.10 -34.41
C TYR A 585 23.47 8.21 -34.75
N SER A 586 24.66 8.50 -34.21
CA SER A 586 25.81 7.64 -34.49
C SER A 586 25.60 6.23 -33.91
N PRO A 587 25.81 5.15 -34.69
CA PRO A 587 25.70 3.80 -34.16
C PRO A 587 26.77 3.56 -33.10
N LEU A 588 26.53 2.61 -32.17
CA LEU A 588 27.51 2.24 -31.16
C LEU A 588 28.83 1.75 -31.78
N SER A 589 28.79 1.21 -33.00
CA SER A 589 29.99 0.85 -33.78
C SER A 589 30.89 2.05 -34.14
N GLY A 590 30.35 3.27 -34.13
CA GLY A 590 31.08 4.53 -34.31
C GLY A 590 31.64 5.13 -33.01
N TYR A 591 31.21 4.63 -31.84
CA TYR A 591 31.68 5.11 -30.55
C TYR A 591 33.09 4.60 -30.25
N ARG A 592 33.96 5.49 -29.77
CA ARG A 592 35.30 5.17 -29.28
C ARG A 592 35.53 5.88 -27.95
N PHE A 593 36.31 5.25 -27.08
CA PHE A 593 36.71 5.85 -25.80
C PHE A 593 38.22 5.84 -25.68
N ARG A 594 38.78 6.89 -25.10
CA ARG A 594 40.20 6.95 -24.73
C ARG A 594 40.39 7.52 -23.33
N VAL A 595 41.41 7.04 -22.64
CA VAL A 595 41.72 7.42 -21.25
C VAL A 595 43.20 7.76 -21.04
N LYS A 596 43.47 8.69 -20.12
CA LYS A 596 44.79 9.04 -19.59
C LYS A 596 44.81 8.97 -18.07
N ALA A 597 45.94 8.56 -17.50
CA ALA A 597 46.21 8.70 -16.07
C ALA A 597 46.69 10.12 -15.76
N VAL A 598 46.38 10.62 -14.56
CA VAL A 598 46.83 11.92 -14.04
C VAL A 598 47.33 11.75 -12.62
N ASN A 599 48.53 12.27 -12.33
CA ASN A 599 49.12 12.21 -10.99
C ASN A 599 48.66 13.37 -10.09
N ALA A 600 49.11 13.39 -8.83
CA ALA A 600 48.77 14.43 -7.84
C ALA A 600 49.19 15.85 -8.26
N ALA A 601 50.27 15.98 -9.05
CA ALA A 601 50.73 17.25 -9.60
C ALA A 601 49.90 17.74 -10.81
N GLY A 602 48.95 16.94 -11.29
CA GLY A 602 48.11 17.25 -12.43
C GLY A 602 48.75 16.96 -13.80
N THR A 603 49.91 16.28 -13.82
CA THR A 603 50.58 15.83 -15.04
C THR A 603 49.90 14.58 -15.57
N ALA A 604 49.48 14.60 -16.84
CA ALA A 604 48.86 13.46 -17.51
C ALA A 604 49.90 12.51 -18.11
N SER A 605 49.54 11.24 -18.29
CA SER A 605 50.35 10.27 -19.03
C SER A 605 50.56 10.72 -20.48
N LEU A 606 51.61 10.21 -21.12
CA LEU A 606 52.02 10.65 -22.46
C LEU A 606 51.03 10.17 -23.53
N GLY A 607 50.74 8.87 -23.56
CA GLY A 607 49.87 8.21 -24.50
C GLY A 607 48.40 8.18 -24.07
N TRP A 608 47.52 8.11 -25.06
CA TRP A 608 46.11 7.77 -24.87
C TRP A 608 45.92 6.27 -25.08
N THR A 609 45.17 5.61 -24.20
CA THR A 609 44.75 4.23 -24.42
C THR A 609 43.31 4.23 -24.86
N ALA A 610 43.03 3.67 -26.04
CA ALA A 610 41.72 3.73 -26.68
C ALA A 610 41.09 2.34 -26.85
N CYS A 611 39.76 2.29 -26.90
CA CYS A 611 38.99 1.09 -27.21
C CYS A 611 37.77 1.38 -28.08
N THR A 612 37.25 0.31 -28.69
CA THR A 612 35.93 0.30 -29.33
C THR A 612 34.88 -0.19 -28.35
N VAL A 613 33.62 0.17 -28.59
CA VAL A 613 32.49 -0.27 -27.77
C VAL A 613 32.09 -1.69 -28.16
N ASN A 614 32.04 -2.58 -27.19
CA ASN A 614 31.45 -3.91 -27.33
C ASN A 614 29.93 -3.83 -27.14
N ALA A 615 29.19 -4.03 -28.22
CA ALA A 615 27.72 -4.06 -28.24
C ALA A 615 27.13 -5.48 -28.38
N SER A 616 27.93 -6.54 -28.19
CA SER A 616 27.47 -7.93 -28.38
C SER A 616 26.32 -8.36 -27.44
N GLN A 617 26.22 -7.73 -26.27
CA GLN A 617 25.16 -7.96 -25.28
C GLN A 617 24.08 -6.86 -25.28
N TYR A 618 24.19 -5.88 -26.17
CA TYR A 618 23.28 -4.73 -26.25
C TYR A 618 22.01 -5.13 -27.00
N ARG A 619 20.84 -4.94 -26.37
CA ARG A 619 19.52 -5.13 -26.98
C ARG A 619 19.15 -3.93 -27.86
N SER A 620 17.99 -3.93 -28.50
CA SER A 620 17.57 -2.86 -29.40
C SER A 620 16.52 -1.93 -28.78
N TRP A 621 16.45 -0.67 -29.23
CA TRP A 621 15.32 0.23 -28.99
C TRP A 621 14.31 0.20 -30.15
N ARG A 622 14.43 -0.80 -31.04
CA ARG A 622 13.49 -1.08 -32.14
C ARG A 622 12.63 -2.29 -31.75
N PRO A 623 11.30 -2.12 -31.65
CA PRO A 623 10.43 -3.28 -31.46
C PRO A 623 10.44 -4.17 -32.70
N THR A 624 10.39 -5.48 -32.48
CA THR A 624 10.15 -6.46 -33.53
C THR A 624 8.68 -6.89 -33.54
N VAL A 625 8.25 -7.37 -34.71
CA VAL A 625 6.90 -7.89 -34.90
C VAL A 625 6.70 -9.10 -33.97
N PRO A 626 5.63 -9.13 -33.15
CA PRO A 626 5.35 -10.30 -32.31
C PRO A 626 5.32 -11.56 -33.16
N ALA A 627 6.12 -12.56 -32.77
CA ALA A 627 6.01 -13.88 -33.38
C ALA A 627 4.64 -14.47 -32.99
N GLY A 628 3.86 -14.85 -34.00
CA GLY A 628 2.49 -15.34 -33.78
C GLY A 628 2.46 -16.49 -32.78
N GLY A 629 1.62 -16.37 -31.74
CA GLY A 629 1.36 -17.44 -30.78
C GLY A 629 0.13 -18.25 -31.16
N GLY A 630 -0.35 -19.05 -30.19
CA GLY A 630 -1.46 -19.97 -30.43
C GLY A 630 -2.80 -19.25 -30.42
N SER A 631 -3.75 -19.74 -31.23
CA SER A 631 -5.16 -19.44 -31.05
C SER A 631 -5.91 -20.66 -30.51
N ARG A 632 -6.88 -20.40 -29.64
CA ARG A 632 -7.81 -21.41 -29.10
C ARG A 632 -9.21 -20.83 -29.10
N SER A 633 -10.20 -21.69 -29.33
CA SER A 633 -11.59 -21.32 -29.14
C SER A 633 -12.34 -22.36 -28.33
N SER A 634 -13.18 -21.88 -27.42
CA SER A 634 -14.13 -22.69 -26.65
C SER A 634 -15.49 -22.03 -26.75
N MET A 635 -16.44 -22.69 -27.43
CA MET A 635 -17.74 -22.10 -27.77
C MET A 635 -17.55 -20.74 -28.48
N ARG A 636 -18.11 -19.66 -27.94
CA ARG A 636 -17.99 -18.28 -28.43
C ARG A 636 -16.70 -17.58 -28.00
N THR A 637 -15.94 -18.13 -27.07
CA THR A 637 -14.75 -17.47 -26.51
C THR A 637 -13.52 -17.78 -27.35
N ALA A 638 -12.90 -16.73 -27.87
CA ALA A 638 -11.61 -16.74 -28.54
C ALA A 638 -10.51 -16.34 -27.54
N ALA A 639 -9.42 -17.11 -27.52
CA ALA A 639 -8.21 -16.78 -26.80
C ALA A 639 -7.03 -16.84 -27.77
N ILE A 640 -6.23 -15.77 -27.81
CA ILE A 640 -5.01 -15.68 -28.61
C ILE A 640 -3.84 -15.29 -27.71
N SER A 641 -2.64 -15.75 -28.07
CA SER A 641 -1.40 -15.34 -27.41
C SER A 641 -0.30 -15.07 -28.43
N TRP A 642 0.77 -14.42 -27.99
CA TRP A 642 1.99 -14.19 -28.77
C TRP A 642 3.22 -14.27 -27.88
N ASN A 643 4.40 -14.42 -28.49
CA ASN A 643 5.64 -14.46 -27.72
C ASN A 643 6.10 -13.04 -27.38
N ARG A 644 6.50 -12.84 -26.12
CA ARG A 644 7.15 -11.59 -25.70
C ARG A 644 8.46 -11.38 -26.44
N GLU A 645 8.73 -10.15 -26.84
CA GLU A 645 10.02 -9.78 -27.41
C GLU A 645 11.11 -9.75 -26.33
N ALA A 646 12.19 -10.52 -26.53
CA ALA A 646 13.30 -10.62 -25.57
C ALA A 646 14.46 -9.63 -25.87
N ASN A 647 14.54 -9.13 -27.11
CA ASN A 647 15.69 -8.40 -27.64
C ASN A 647 15.45 -6.89 -27.76
N ALA A 648 14.40 -6.37 -27.12
CA ALA A 648 14.12 -4.94 -27.04
C ALA A 648 14.30 -4.39 -25.61
N TYR A 649 14.68 -3.13 -25.51
CA TYR A 649 14.74 -2.33 -24.29
C TYR A 649 13.43 -1.55 -24.07
N GLY A 650 13.17 -1.17 -22.82
CA GLY A 650 12.01 -0.39 -22.43
C GLY A 650 10.77 -1.21 -22.07
N PHE A 651 9.70 -0.50 -21.71
CA PHE A 651 8.41 -1.10 -21.39
C PHE A 651 7.69 -1.49 -22.70
N LEU A 652 7.45 -2.80 -22.86
CA LEU A 652 6.74 -3.33 -24.00
C LEU A 652 5.23 -3.23 -23.77
N ARG A 653 4.53 -2.65 -24.74
CA ARG A 653 3.08 -2.69 -24.86
C ARG A 653 2.73 -3.39 -26.16
N TYR A 654 1.48 -3.82 -26.27
CA TYR A 654 0.94 -4.41 -27.46
C TYR A 654 -0.30 -3.65 -27.89
N GLU A 655 -0.49 -3.58 -29.19
CA GLU A 655 -1.73 -3.07 -29.76
C GLU A 655 -2.39 -4.19 -30.54
N ILE A 656 -3.68 -4.37 -30.35
CA ILE A 656 -4.46 -5.43 -30.99
C ILE A 656 -5.60 -4.85 -31.82
N GLN A 657 -5.88 -5.51 -32.95
CA GLN A 657 -7.05 -5.28 -33.78
C GLN A 657 -7.74 -6.59 -34.14
N VAL A 658 -9.04 -6.51 -34.41
CA VAL A 658 -9.90 -7.62 -34.82
C VAL A 658 -10.68 -7.27 -36.08
N ARG A 659 -10.98 -8.29 -36.90
CA ARG A 659 -11.98 -8.23 -37.96
C ARG A 659 -12.72 -9.56 -38.08
N ARG A 660 -13.95 -9.52 -38.58
CA ARG A 660 -14.74 -10.72 -38.89
C ARG A 660 -14.52 -11.13 -40.35
N THR A 661 -14.15 -12.38 -40.61
CA THR A 661 -13.79 -12.83 -41.98
C THR A 661 -14.86 -13.65 -42.69
N SER A 662 -15.83 -14.22 -41.96
CA SER A 662 -16.93 -14.99 -42.56
C SER A 662 -18.28 -14.66 -41.93
N ALA A 663 -19.06 -13.78 -42.57
CA ALA A 663 -20.50 -13.62 -42.36
C ALA A 663 -21.15 -12.89 -43.56
N PRO A 664 -22.35 -13.28 -44.05
CA PRO A 664 -23.08 -12.52 -45.06
C PRO A 664 -23.67 -11.19 -44.52
N PRO A 665 -23.69 -10.11 -45.34
CA PRO A 665 -23.10 -10.01 -46.66
C PRO A 665 -21.66 -9.47 -46.58
N GLY A 666 -20.68 -10.36 -46.62
CA GLY A 666 -19.26 -10.04 -46.72
C GLY A 666 -18.64 -9.66 -45.38
N GLY A 667 -17.68 -10.47 -44.92
CA GLY A 667 -16.88 -10.15 -43.74
C GLY A 667 -16.27 -8.74 -43.81
N ASP A 668 -15.90 -8.21 -42.65
CA ASP A 668 -15.34 -6.87 -42.54
C ASP A 668 -13.96 -6.82 -43.22
N THR A 669 -13.80 -5.93 -44.21
CA THR A 669 -12.50 -5.65 -44.85
C THR A 669 -11.60 -4.75 -44.00
N GLN A 670 -12.20 -4.09 -43.01
CA GLN A 670 -11.59 -3.11 -42.12
C GLN A 670 -11.17 -3.75 -40.79
N TRP A 671 -10.18 -3.17 -40.14
CA TRP A 671 -9.69 -3.58 -38.81
C TRP A 671 -10.24 -2.64 -37.73
N TYR A 672 -10.58 -3.19 -36.57
CA TYR A 672 -11.15 -2.44 -35.46
C TYR A 672 -10.48 -2.81 -34.14
N ALA A 673 -10.61 -1.97 -33.12
CA ALA A 673 -10.27 -2.34 -31.76
C ALA A 673 -11.22 -3.45 -31.30
N PRO A 674 -10.74 -4.53 -30.64
CA PRO A 674 -11.63 -5.52 -30.05
C PRO A 674 -12.44 -4.92 -28.90
N ALA A 675 -13.68 -5.37 -28.75
CA ALA A 675 -14.56 -4.93 -27.67
C ALA A 675 -14.29 -5.70 -26.36
N ALA A 676 -13.87 -5.00 -25.31
CA ALA A 676 -13.76 -5.55 -23.97
C ALA A 676 -15.14 -5.54 -23.27
N GLY A 677 -15.63 -6.71 -22.85
CA GLY A 677 -16.80 -6.82 -21.96
C GLY A 677 -18.19 -6.58 -22.58
N LEU A 678 -18.30 -6.56 -23.92
CA LEU A 678 -19.62 -6.52 -24.58
C LEU A 678 -20.30 -7.90 -24.60
N ASN A 679 -21.63 -7.90 -24.74
CA ASN A 679 -22.43 -9.11 -24.69
C ASN A 679 -22.39 -9.83 -26.05
N ALA A 680 -21.65 -10.95 -26.12
CA ALA A 680 -21.58 -11.76 -27.34
C ALA A 680 -22.95 -12.23 -27.88
N TYR A 681 -24.00 -12.22 -27.05
CA TYR A 681 -25.36 -12.59 -27.45
C TYR A 681 -26.24 -11.39 -27.86
N GLY A 682 -25.80 -10.15 -27.64
CA GLY A 682 -26.58 -8.95 -27.94
C GLY A 682 -26.74 -8.72 -29.43
N THR A 683 -25.68 -8.25 -30.09
CA THR A 683 -25.66 -8.02 -31.55
C THR A 683 -24.43 -8.59 -32.22
N GLU A 684 -24.50 -8.81 -33.53
CA GLU A 684 -23.36 -9.30 -34.33
C GLU A 684 -22.20 -8.30 -34.44
N LEU A 685 -22.40 -7.06 -33.99
CA LEU A 685 -21.38 -6.01 -34.02
C LEU A 685 -20.59 -5.92 -32.71
N GLU A 686 -21.00 -6.63 -31.65
CA GLU A 686 -20.40 -6.58 -30.31
C GLU A 686 -19.02 -7.27 -30.19
N TYR A 687 -18.36 -7.53 -31.31
CA TYR A 687 -16.95 -7.97 -31.34
C TYR A 687 -15.97 -6.79 -31.45
N LYS A 688 -16.41 -5.63 -31.92
CA LYS A 688 -15.58 -4.46 -32.21
C LYS A 688 -16.00 -3.23 -31.41
N ALA A 689 -15.04 -2.37 -31.10
CA ALA A 689 -15.24 -1.09 -30.45
C ALA A 689 -14.78 0.07 -31.36
N GLY A 690 -15.54 1.18 -31.33
CA GLY A 690 -15.18 2.41 -32.01
C GLY A 690 -15.21 2.35 -33.55
N VAL A 691 -14.43 3.23 -34.19
CA VAL A 691 -14.34 3.37 -35.65
C VAL A 691 -13.22 2.50 -36.25
N SER A 692 -13.28 2.27 -37.56
CA SER A 692 -12.21 1.55 -38.29
C SER A 692 -10.85 2.20 -38.06
N GLY A 693 -9.82 1.37 -37.90
CA GLY A 693 -8.44 1.80 -37.74
C GLY A 693 -8.00 2.01 -36.29
N LEU A 694 -8.93 2.04 -35.33
CA LEU A 694 -8.59 2.07 -33.91
C LEU A 694 -7.99 0.74 -33.44
N GLU A 695 -7.17 0.83 -32.42
CA GLU A 695 -6.48 -0.26 -31.73
C GLU A 695 -6.92 -0.34 -30.27
N PHE A 696 -6.65 -1.47 -29.63
CA PHE A 696 -6.76 -1.61 -28.19
C PHE A 696 -5.36 -1.85 -27.60
N ASP A 697 -5.01 -1.06 -26.59
CA ASP A 697 -3.73 -1.16 -25.89
C ASP A 697 -3.75 -2.29 -24.87
N LEU A 698 -2.69 -3.10 -24.88
CA LEU A 698 -2.50 -4.26 -24.01
C LEU A 698 -1.13 -4.20 -23.33
N THR A 699 -1.09 -4.68 -22.09
CA THR A 699 0.15 -4.91 -21.34
C THR A 699 0.45 -6.40 -21.17
N SER A 700 -0.45 -7.29 -21.58
CA SER A 700 -0.31 -8.75 -21.54
C SER A 700 0.02 -9.34 -22.90
N GLU A 701 0.66 -10.51 -22.92
CA GLU A 701 0.96 -11.28 -24.14
C GLU A 701 -0.19 -12.20 -24.60
N GLU A 702 -1.39 -11.97 -24.06
CA GLU A 702 -2.60 -12.71 -24.37
C GLU A 702 -3.84 -11.81 -24.41
N TRP A 703 -4.81 -12.22 -25.21
CA TRP A 703 -6.13 -11.59 -25.32
C TRP A 703 -7.22 -12.66 -25.36
N THR A 704 -8.27 -12.46 -24.58
CA THR A 704 -9.45 -13.33 -24.57
C THR A 704 -10.72 -12.50 -24.72
N GLN A 705 -11.63 -12.95 -25.58
CA GLN A 705 -12.90 -12.26 -25.83
C GLN A 705 -13.99 -13.26 -26.23
N SER A 706 -15.21 -13.07 -25.73
CA SER A 706 -16.39 -13.76 -26.25
C SER A 706 -16.90 -13.04 -27.50
N LEU A 707 -17.04 -13.79 -28.59
CA LEU A 707 -17.36 -13.27 -29.91
C LEU A 707 -18.80 -13.65 -30.31
N PRO A 708 -19.55 -12.73 -30.95
CA PRO A 708 -20.86 -13.03 -31.51
C PRO A 708 -20.76 -14.02 -32.68
N LEU A 709 -21.88 -14.67 -32.97
CA LEU A 709 -22.02 -15.61 -34.08
C LEU A 709 -22.90 -15.01 -35.17
N SER A 710 -22.61 -15.37 -36.40
CA SER A 710 -23.40 -15.01 -37.58
C SER A 710 -24.76 -15.69 -37.51
N GLY A 711 -25.81 -15.00 -37.96
CA GLY A 711 -27.17 -15.52 -37.95
C GLY A 711 -27.80 -15.58 -36.55
N GLN A 712 -27.12 -15.12 -35.50
CA GLN A 712 -27.68 -15.15 -34.14
C GLN A 712 -28.90 -14.23 -33.99
N ALA A 713 -28.94 -13.11 -34.71
CA ALA A 713 -30.11 -12.21 -34.72
C ALA A 713 -31.32 -12.84 -35.44
N ALA A 714 -31.07 -13.73 -36.41
CA ALA A 714 -32.10 -14.52 -37.07
C ALA A 714 -32.45 -15.81 -36.31
N GLY A 715 -31.87 -16.01 -35.11
CA GLY A 715 -32.12 -17.19 -34.30
C GLY A 715 -31.43 -18.46 -34.80
N THR A 716 -30.55 -18.35 -35.80
CA THR A 716 -29.79 -19.45 -36.42
C THR A 716 -28.28 -19.20 -36.27
N PRO A 717 -27.72 -19.24 -35.05
CA PRO A 717 -26.30 -18.98 -34.84
C PRO A 717 -25.43 -20.03 -35.57
N SER A 718 -24.44 -19.57 -36.32
CA SER A 718 -23.47 -20.42 -37.02
C SER A 718 -22.03 -20.07 -36.67
N ASP A 719 -21.13 -21.05 -36.82
CA ASP A 719 -19.70 -20.85 -36.66
C ASP A 719 -19.21 -19.62 -37.45
N THR A 720 -18.42 -18.77 -36.82
CA THR A 720 -18.00 -17.48 -37.35
C THR A 720 -16.51 -17.28 -37.18
N SER A 721 -15.81 -17.01 -38.27
CA SER A 721 -14.36 -16.79 -38.24
C SER A 721 -14.02 -15.32 -38.03
N TYR A 722 -13.03 -15.10 -37.18
CA TYR A 722 -12.43 -13.81 -36.87
C TYR A 722 -10.93 -13.88 -37.10
N GLU A 723 -10.34 -12.73 -37.37
CA GLU A 723 -8.89 -12.56 -37.44
C GLU A 723 -8.46 -11.47 -36.49
N PHE A 724 -7.37 -11.72 -35.78
CA PHE A 724 -6.70 -10.75 -34.93
C PHE A 724 -5.33 -10.42 -35.48
N ARG A 725 -4.85 -9.20 -35.25
CA ARG A 725 -3.44 -8.85 -35.49
C ARG A 725 -2.93 -8.01 -34.34
N VAL A 726 -1.65 -8.19 -34.04
CA VAL A 726 -0.98 -7.56 -32.91
C VAL A 726 0.32 -6.91 -33.37
N ARG A 727 0.71 -5.78 -32.78
CA ARG A 727 2.04 -5.19 -32.94
C ARG A 727 2.65 -4.84 -31.59
N THR A 728 3.97 -4.83 -31.51
CA THR A 728 4.71 -4.42 -30.31
C THR A 728 4.90 -2.90 -30.36
N VAL A 729 4.74 -2.24 -29.23
CA VAL A 729 4.95 -0.81 -29.04
C VAL A 729 5.92 -0.61 -27.88
N ILE A 730 6.91 0.26 -28.06
CA ILE A 730 7.85 0.63 -27.00
C ILE A 730 7.62 2.08 -26.66
N ASP A 731 7.70 2.42 -25.39
CA ASP A 731 7.58 3.78 -24.88
C ASP A 731 8.81 4.65 -25.18
N VAL A 732 9.15 4.76 -26.47
CA VAL A 732 10.23 5.57 -27.01
C VAL A 732 9.61 6.51 -28.05
N PRO A 733 9.90 7.84 -27.98
CA PRO A 733 9.43 8.78 -28.97
C PRO A 733 9.83 8.35 -30.38
N GLN A 734 8.89 8.45 -31.32
CA GLN A 734 9.18 8.19 -32.72
C GLN A 734 10.11 9.27 -33.27
N ALA A 735 11.24 8.87 -33.85
CA ALA A 735 12.10 9.74 -34.62
C ALA A 735 11.48 10.03 -35.99
N ALA A 736 11.74 11.23 -36.53
CA ALA A 736 11.15 11.70 -37.79
C ALA A 736 11.43 10.76 -39.00
N ASP A 737 12.43 9.90 -38.89
CA ASP A 737 12.92 8.97 -39.92
C ASP A 737 12.69 7.49 -39.57
N ASP A 738 11.82 7.16 -38.61
CA ASP A 738 11.49 5.77 -38.25
C ASP A 738 10.64 5.05 -39.34
N MET A 739 9.78 5.76 -40.08
CA MET A 739 8.81 5.17 -41.01
C MET A 739 9.39 4.41 -42.23
N PRO A 740 10.48 4.85 -42.88
CA PRO A 740 11.09 4.11 -43.98
C PRO A 740 11.70 2.74 -43.59
N ASN A 741 11.88 2.47 -42.29
CA ASN A 741 12.62 1.30 -41.78
C ASN A 741 11.70 0.20 -41.21
N GLY A 742 10.39 0.25 -41.49
CA GLY A 742 9.43 -0.76 -41.02
C GLY A 742 8.98 -0.57 -39.56
N LEU A 743 9.28 0.58 -38.96
CA LEU A 743 8.69 1.03 -37.70
C LEU A 743 7.55 2.02 -37.98
N TYR A 744 6.52 1.97 -37.15
CA TYR A 744 5.29 2.74 -37.32
C TYR A 744 5.09 3.70 -36.15
N ALA A 745 4.36 4.77 -36.43
CA ALA A 745 3.87 5.67 -35.39
C ALA A 745 2.70 5.01 -34.66
N SER A 746 2.72 5.03 -33.33
CA SER A 746 1.51 4.85 -32.55
C SER A 746 1.47 5.79 -31.35
N GLY A 747 0.55 6.75 -31.35
CA GLY A 747 0.48 7.77 -30.29
C GLY A 747 1.79 8.57 -30.09
N GLY A 748 2.60 8.73 -31.14
CA GLY A 748 3.93 9.37 -31.06
C GLY A 748 5.06 8.44 -30.55
N LYS A 749 4.76 7.16 -30.35
CA LYS A 749 5.69 6.11 -29.92
C LYS A 749 6.12 5.21 -31.08
N ARG A 750 7.21 4.46 -30.88
CA ARG A 750 7.68 3.45 -31.83
C ARG A 750 6.88 2.16 -31.75
N ALA A 751 6.34 1.73 -32.88
CA ALA A 751 5.64 0.47 -33.03
C ALA A 751 6.27 -0.42 -34.12
N SER A 752 6.18 -1.73 -33.97
CA SER A 752 6.52 -2.69 -35.03
C SER A 752 5.46 -2.69 -36.14
N ALA A 753 5.75 -3.39 -37.25
CA ALA A 753 4.68 -3.81 -38.16
C ALA A 753 3.66 -4.70 -37.43
N TRP A 754 2.44 -4.76 -37.98
CA TRP A 754 1.44 -5.74 -37.54
C TRP A 754 1.91 -7.17 -37.85
N CYS A 755 1.65 -8.10 -36.93
CA CYS A 755 1.88 -9.52 -37.16
C CYS A 755 0.95 -10.06 -38.25
N THR A 756 1.28 -11.25 -38.77
CA THR A 756 0.36 -12.01 -39.62
C THR A 756 -0.96 -12.23 -38.87
N ALA A 757 -2.09 -12.12 -39.58
CA ALA A 757 -3.41 -12.30 -38.98
C ALA A 757 -3.55 -13.69 -38.34
N ILE A 758 -3.96 -13.70 -37.08
CA ILE A 758 -4.24 -14.89 -36.28
C ILE A 758 -5.73 -15.21 -36.43
N ALA A 759 -6.05 -16.27 -37.17
CA ALA A 759 -7.43 -16.70 -37.36
C ALA A 759 -7.97 -17.47 -36.13
N VAL A 760 -9.23 -17.19 -35.78
CA VAL A 760 -9.97 -17.87 -34.71
C VAL A 760 -11.39 -18.18 -35.17
N LEU A 761 -11.87 -19.38 -34.86
CA LEU A 761 -13.24 -19.83 -35.18
C LEU A 761 -14.09 -19.84 -33.91
N ALA A 762 -15.04 -18.91 -33.79
CA ALA A 762 -16.08 -18.97 -32.75
C ALA A 762 -17.13 -20.01 -33.14
N LYS A 763 -17.43 -20.95 -32.24
CA LYS A 763 -18.26 -22.12 -32.52
C LYS A 763 -19.66 -22.00 -31.91
N ALA A 764 -20.69 -22.31 -32.69
CA ALA A 764 -22.10 -22.40 -32.29
C ALA A 764 -22.40 -23.67 -31.47
N THR A 765 -21.62 -23.88 -30.40
CA THR A 765 -21.64 -25.12 -29.59
C THR A 765 -22.02 -24.88 -28.13
N SER A 766 -22.32 -23.63 -27.74
CA SER A 766 -22.83 -23.37 -26.40
C SER A 766 -24.25 -23.92 -26.24
N ALA A 767 -24.64 -24.29 -25.02
CA ALA A 767 -25.99 -24.80 -24.75
C ALA A 767 -27.08 -23.82 -25.22
N TYR A 768 -26.83 -22.50 -25.06
CA TYR A 768 -27.72 -21.46 -25.56
C TYR A 768 -27.85 -21.49 -27.09
N ASP A 769 -26.74 -21.65 -27.82
CA ASP A 769 -26.74 -21.67 -29.29
C ASP A 769 -27.48 -22.88 -29.84
N LEU A 770 -27.26 -24.05 -29.24
CA LEU A 770 -27.92 -25.30 -29.61
C LEU A 770 -29.43 -25.23 -29.38
N VAL A 771 -29.86 -24.69 -28.24
CA VAL A 771 -31.29 -24.53 -27.90
C VAL A 771 -31.94 -23.47 -28.80
N SER A 772 -31.31 -22.31 -29.01
CA SER A 772 -31.83 -21.26 -29.90
C SER A 772 -31.99 -21.75 -31.33
N GLY A 773 -31.01 -22.49 -31.86
CA GLY A 773 -31.10 -23.08 -33.20
C GLY A 773 -32.21 -24.12 -33.32
N ALA A 774 -32.35 -25.01 -32.30
CA ALA A 774 -33.37 -26.05 -32.29
C ALA A 774 -34.80 -25.50 -32.19
N VAL A 775 -35.03 -24.49 -31.33
CA VAL A 775 -36.34 -23.85 -31.17
C VAL A 775 -36.79 -23.19 -32.47
N ASN A 776 -35.90 -22.47 -33.17
CA ASN A 776 -36.26 -21.81 -34.43
C ASN A 776 -36.45 -22.79 -35.59
N GLN A 777 -35.68 -23.89 -35.66
CA GLN A 777 -35.96 -24.97 -36.61
C GLN A 777 -37.32 -25.65 -36.33
N ALA A 778 -37.67 -25.85 -35.06
CA ALA A 778 -38.97 -26.39 -34.67
C ALA A 778 -40.12 -25.43 -35.00
N ALA A 779 -39.95 -24.13 -34.76
CA ALA A 779 -40.92 -23.09 -35.14
C ALA A 779 -41.14 -23.04 -36.67
N LEU A 780 -40.07 -23.09 -37.46
CA LEU A 780 -40.15 -23.17 -38.93
C LEU A 780 -40.86 -24.45 -39.40
N SER A 781 -40.60 -25.60 -38.76
CA SER A 781 -41.28 -26.87 -39.09
C SER A 781 -42.78 -26.85 -38.78
N THR A 782 -43.19 -26.12 -37.73
CA THR A 782 -44.60 -25.99 -37.32
C THR A 782 -45.38 -25.06 -38.26
N VAL A 783 -44.76 -23.98 -38.76
CA VAL A 783 -45.34 -23.09 -39.78
C VAL A 783 -45.47 -23.81 -41.14
N VAL A 784 -44.51 -24.66 -41.50
CA VAL A 784 -44.58 -25.50 -42.72
C VAL A 784 -45.70 -26.56 -42.60
N ALA A 785 -45.89 -27.18 -41.44
CA ALA A 785 -47.01 -28.11 -41.22
C ALA A 785 -48.38 -27.42 -41.34
N THR A 786 -48.50 -26.16 -40.89
CA THR A 786 -49.75 -25.39 -40.93
C THR A 786 -50.12 -24.95 -42.37
N SER A 787 -49.12 -24.76 -43.23
CA SER A 787 -49.31 -24.38 -44.64
C SER A 787 -49.55 -25.59 -45.57
N ILE A 788 -49.21 -26.80 -45.15
CA ILE A 788 -49.46 -28.04 -45.90
C ILE A 788 -50.87 -28.62 -45.65
N THR A 789 -51.53 -28.31 -44.53
CA THR A 789 -52.89 -28.82 -44.23
C THR A 789 -54.03 -28.24 -45.09
N THR A 790 -53.74 -27.40 -46.08
CA THR A 790 -54.74 -26.89 -47.06
C THR A 790 -54.54 -27.40 -48.49
N ALA A 791 -53.69 -28.41 -48.69
CA ALA A 791 -53.60 -29.10 -49.98
C ALA A 791 -53.35 -30.60 -49.79
N GLN A 792 -54.22 -31.40 -50.40
CA GLN A 792 -54.12 -32.85 -50.66
C GLN A 792 -54.64 -33.81 -49.58
N SER A 793 -55.89 -34.20 -49.83
CA SER A 793 -56.43 -35.54 -49.63
C SER A 793 -55.51 -36.66 -50.15
N THR A 794 -55.70 -37.86 -49.60
CA THR A 794 -55.22 -39.19 -50.06
C THR A 794 -53.72 -39.49 -49.90
N ALA A 795 -53.35 -40.18 -48.81
CA ALA A 795 -52.51 -41.38 -48.88
C ALA A 795 -52.43 -42.14 -47.54
N THR A 796 -52.42 -43.45 -47.71
CA THR A 796 -52.36 -44.63 -46.84
C THR A 796 -51.30 -44.62 -45.72
N ALA A 797 -51.61 -45.36 -44.66
CA ALA A 797 -50.75 -45.72 -43.54
C ALA A 797 -49.40 -46.35 -43.94
N ALA A 798 -48.31 -45.92 -43.30
CA ALA A 798 -47.15 -46.73 -42.91
C ALA A 798 -46.30 -46.00 -41.84
N GLN A 799 -45.86 -46.78 -40.84
CA GLN A 799 -44.91 -46.54 -39.73
C GLN A 799 -44.02 -45.28 -39.80
N THR A 800 -43.73 -44.59 -38.68
CA THR A 800 -42.55 -44.87 -37.83
C THR A 800 -42.66 -44.18 -36.46
N GLN A 801 -42.30 -44.90 -35.39
CA GLN A 801 -42.14 -44.43 -34.01
C GLN A 801 -41.15 -43.26 -33.91
N ALA A 802 -41.48 -42.22 -33.13
CA ALA A 802 -40.50 -41.30 -32.58
C ALA A 802 -40.92 -40.82 -31.18
N ASN A 803 -40.00 -40.99 -30.24
CA ASN A 803 -40.04 -40.53 -28.86
C ASN A 803 -40.47 -39.06 -28.76
N THR A 804 -41.60 -38.80 -28.12
CA THR A 804 -42.01 -37.44 -27.73
C THR A 804 -41.52 -37.21 -26.31
N ALA A 805 -40.37 -36.52 -26.17
CA ALA A 805 -39.99 -35.91 -24.90
C ALA A 805 -40.86 -34.67 -24.69
N THR A 806 -41.75 -34.73 -23.72
CA THR A 806 -42.58 -33.58 -23.30
C THR A 806 -41.68 -32.59 -22.57
N VAL A 807 -41.23 -31.54 -23.28
CA VAL A 807 -40.60 -30.37 -22.68
C VAL A 807 -41.72 -29.51 -22.10
N LEU A 808 -41.78 -29.42 -20.77
CA LEU A 808 -42.67 -28.51 -20.06
C LEU A 808 -42.04 -27.11 -20.11
N ILE A 809 -42.54 -26.26 -20.99
CA ILE A 809 -42.17 -24.83 -21.04
C ILE A 809 -43.05 -24.11 -20.02
N VAL A 810 -42.44 -23.45 -19.04
CA VAL A 810 -43.11 -22.41 -18.24
C VAL A 810 -42.77 -21.09 -18.91
N GLU A 811 -43.68 -20.58 -19.74
CA GLU A 811 -43.63 -19.22 -20.28
C GLU A 811 -44.06 -18.24 -19.18
N ASP A 812 -43.18 -17.31 -18.82
CA ASP A 812 -43.55 -16.13 -18.03
C ASP A 812 -43.95 -15.02 -19.01
N HIS A 813 -45.21 -15.08 -19.46
CA HIS A 813 -45.83 -14.02 -20.25
C HIS A 813 -46.35 -12.91 -19.31
N LEU A 814 -45.67 -11.78 -19.26
CA LEU A 814 -46.26 -10.51 -18.83
C LEU A 814 -47.05 -9.89 -20.00
N SER A 815 -48.32 -10.27 -20.11
CA SER A 815 -49.38 -9.45 -20.70
C SER A 815 -50.68 -9.71 -19.92
N PRO A 816 -51.51 -8.68 -19.67
CA PRO A 816 -52.71 -8.82 -18.86
C PRO A 816 -53.86 -9.41 -19.68
N GLU A 817 -54.71 -10.15 -18.98
CA GLU A 817 -55.94 -10.85 -19.44
C GLU A 817 -55.76 -12.32 -19.83
N LEU A 818 -56.25 -13.21 -18.95
CA LEU A 818 -56.66 -14.57 -19.30
C LEU A 818 -58.04 -14.84 -18.70
N PRO A 819 -58.98 -15.48 -19.44
CA PRO A 819 -60.13 -16.13 -18.85
C PRO A 819 -59.77 -17.53 -18.34
N SER A 820 -60.44 -17.90 -17.26
CA SER A 820 -60.29 -19.08 -16.41
C SER A 820 -60.32 -20.45 -17.10
N ALA A 821 -59.45 -21.37 -16.65
CA ALA A 821 -59.68 -22.81 -16.75
C ALA A 821 -59.13 -23.56 -15.51
N THR A 822 -59.94 -24.49 -14.99
CA THR A 822 -59.77 -25.25 -13.74
C THR A 822 -59.27 -26.67 -14.03
N TYR A 823 -58.29 -27.21 -13.28
CA TYR A 823 -57.96 -28.65 -13.26
C TYR A 823 -57.50 -29.15 -11.86
N PRO A 824 -57.63 -30.47 -11.56
CA PRO A 824 -57.95 -30.99 -10.22
C PRO A 824 -56.78 -31.50 -9.37
N ALA A 825 -57.12 -31.73 -8.10
CA ALA A 825 -56.30 -32.14 -6.96
C ALA A 825 -55.74 -33.57 -7.02
N ASN A 826 -54.53 -33.75 -6.46
CA ASN A 826 -54.15 -34.78 -5.45
C ASN A 826 -52.63 -35.04 -5.43
N LYS A 827 -51.92 -34.66 -4.34
CA LYS A 827 -50.72 -35.37 -3.84
C LYS A 827 -50.59 -35.20 -2.32
N GLN A 828 -50.35 -36.30 -1.61
CA GLN A 828 -50.09 -36.37 -0.17
C GLN A 828 -48.58 -36.50 0.10
N VAL A 829 -48.09 -35.94 1.22
CA VAL A 829 -46.73 -36.11 1.73
C VAL A 829 -46.80 -36.78 3.10
N TYR A 830 -45.98 -37.80 3.34
CA TYR A 830 -45.78 -38.44 4.66
C TYR A 830 -44.53 -37.89 5.34
N GLN A 831 -44.59 -37.64 6.64
CA GLN A 831 -43.48 -37.20 7.49
C GLN A 831 -43.18 -38.26 8.55
N THR A 832 -41.90 -38.59 8.77
CA THR A 832 -41.44 -39.37 9.93
C THR A 832 -40.74 -38.43 10.89
N ALA A 833 -41.14 -38.46 12.17
CA ALA A 833 -40.71 -37.52 13.19
C ALA A 833 -39.27 -37.79 13.70
N GLY A 834 -38.45 -36.73 13.83
CA GLY A 834 -37.28 -36.70 14.71
C GLY A 834 -35.88 -36.52 14.09
N ALA A 835 -35.62 -35.49 13.26
CA ALA A 835 -34.26 -35.18 12.77
C ALA A 835 -33.83 -33.71 13.02
N GLN A 836 -32.56 -33.55 13.39
CA GLN A 836 -31.83 -32.32 13.79
C GLN A 836 -31.47 -31.43 12.56
N PRO A 837 -31.05 -30.15 12.75
CA PRO A 837 -30.68 -29.26 11.64
C PRO A 837 -29.57 -29.86 10.74
N ASN A 838 -29.62 -29.56 9.43
CA ASN A 838 -28.79 -30.10 8.33
C ASN A 838 -29.09 -31.52 7.81
N THR A 839 -30.35 -31.97 7.87
CA THR A 839 -30.72 -33.26 7.25
C THR A 839 -31.18 -33.10 5.78
N MET A 840 -30.76 -34.01 4.89
CA MET A 840 -31.17 -34.03 3.47
C MET A 840 -32.64 -34.43 3.32
N TRP A 841 -33.38 -33.70 2.48
CA TRP A 841 -34.75 -34.03 2.10
C TRP A 841 -34.76 -34.66 0.71
N GLN A 842 -35.52 -35.75 0.56
CA GLN A 842 -35.76 -36.37 -0.74
C GLN A 842 -37.21 -36.17 -1.15
N VAL A 843 -37.43 -35.60 -2.34
CA VAL A 843 -38.76 -35.41 -2.90
C VAL A 843 -38.80 -36.06 -4.28
N SER A 844 -39.86 -36.82 -4.53
CA SER A 844 -40.12 -37.43 -5.82
C SER A 844 -41.48 -36.97 -6.35
N ALA A 845 -41.52 -36.55 -7.61
CA ALA A 845 -42.74 -36.14 -8.27
C ALA A 845 -43.51 -37.33 -8.89
N ASP A 846 -42.86 -38.47 -9.12
CA ASP A 846 -43.42 -39.63 -9.83
C ASP A 846 -43.24 -40.98 -9.08
N GLY A 847 -42.55 -40.98 -7.94
CA GLY A 847 -42.24 -42.17 -7.16
C GLY A 847 -41.06 -43.00 -7.68
N ALA A 848 -40.44 -42.60 -8.80
CA ALA A 848 -39.35 -43.34 -9.45
C ALA A 848 -38.02 -42.57 -9.47
N SER A 849 -38.07 -41.23 -9.45
CA SER A 849 -36.88 -40.36 -9.50
C SER A 849 -36.75 -39.56 -8.21
N TRP A 850 -35.59 -39.59 -7.55
CA TRP A 850 -35.37 -38.91 -6.26
C TRP A 850 -34.35 -37.79 -6.39
N LEU A 851 -34.75 -36.57 -6.02
CA LEU A 851 -33.84 -35.42 -5.90
C LEU A 851 -33.54 -35.18 -4.41
N SER A 852 -32.24 -35.10 -4.06
CA SER A 852 -31.82 -34.78 -2.69
C SER A 852 -31.49 -33.29 -2.59
N VAL A 853 -32.17 -32.57 -1.71
CA VAL A 853 -31.96 -31.12 -1.49
C VAL A 853 -31.51 -30.91 -0.05
N LYS A 854 -30.42 -30.15 0.12
CA LYS A 854 -29.91 -29.71 1.43
C LYS A 854 -30.38 -28.28 1.66
N VAL A 855 -31.18 -28.06 2.70
CA VAL A 855 -31.67 -26.73 3.07
C VAL A 855 -30.92 -26.27 4.32
N ASP A 856 -30.24 -25.14 4.23
CA ASP A 856 -29.57 -24.49 5.37
C ASP A 856 -30.59 -23.59 6.08
N THR A 857 -30.85 -23.88 7.35
CA THR A 857 -31.87 -23.17 8.15
C THR A 857 -31.26 -22.14 9.11
N SER A 858 -29.99 -21.77 8.94
CA SER A 858 -29.27 -20.85 9.85
C SER A 858 -29.87 -19.44 9.95
N ASN A 859 -30.76 -19.02 9.04
CA ASN A 859 -31.33 -17.66 9.00
C ASN A 859 -32.88 -17.59 9.07
N LEU A 860 -33.55 -18.58 9.65
CA LEU A 860 -35.02 -18.54 9.82
C LEU A 860 -35.41 -18.34 11.29
N SER A 861 -35.58 -17.07 11.71
CA SER A 861 -36.27 -16.71 12.95
C SER A 861 -37.73 -16.36 12.65
N GLY A 862 -38.65 -17.32 12.81
CA GLY A 862 -40.08 -17.09 12.68
C GLY A 862 -40.94 -18.33 12.91
N THR A 863 -41.93 -18.23 13.79
CA THR A 863 -42.85 -19.29 14.20
C THR A 863 -43.78 -19.71 13.06
N VAL A 864 -43.74 -20.98 12.65
CA VAL A 864 -44.68 -21.53 11.64
C VAL A 864 -46.00 -21.89 12.32
N VAL A 865 -47.03 -21.07 12.10
CA VAL A 865 -48.43 -21.42 12.41
C VAL A 865 -48.95 -22.36 11.33
N THR A 866 -49.34 -23.57 11.72
CA THR A 866 -50.03 -24.53 10.86
C THR A 866 -51.47 -24.07 10.68
N ASN A 867 -51.87 -23.73 9.45
CA ASN A 867 -53.29 -23.54 9.13
C ASN A 867 -53.74 -24.44 7.99
N GLN A 868 -54.77 -25.22 8.29
CA GLN A 868 -55.55 -26.05 7.38
C GLN A 868 -56.19 -25.20 6.29
N ILE A 869 -56.24 -25.76 5.09
CA ILE A 869 -56.89 -25.17 3.92
C ILE A 869 -58.41 -25.11 4.17
N ALA A 870 -58.94 -23.89 4.29
CA ALA A 870 -60.35 -23.60 4.10
C ALA A 870 -60.49 -22.53 3.00
N THR A 871 -61.27 -22.88 1.99
CA THR A 871 -61.69 -22.08 0.83
C THR A 871 -62.08 -20.65 1.17
N GLY A 872 -61.39 -19.67 0.57
CA GLY A 872 -61.76 -18.26 0.57
C GLY A 872 -60.66 -17.38 -0.03
N ALA A 873 -61.02 -16.54 -1.00
CA ALA A 873 -60.09 -15.67 -1.73
C ALA A 873 -59.37 -14.67 -0.82
N VAL A 874 -58.03 -14.59 -0.95
CA VAL A 874 -57.21 -13.52 -0.38
C VAL A 874 -56.25 -13.02 -1.45
N THR A 875 -56.39 -11.74 -1.80
CA THR A 875 -55.47 -10.98 -2.64
C THR A 875 -54.25 -10.62 -1.79
N ALA A 876 -53.05 -11.04 -2.18
CA ALA A 876 -51.81 -10.72 -1.46
C ALA A 876 -50.89 -9.84 -2.32
N GLU A 877 -50.39 -8.77 -1.70
CA GLU A 877 -49.51 -7.74 -2.26
C GLU A 877 -48.11 -8.26 -2.59
N LYS A 878 -47.49 -7.62 -3.58
CA LYS A 878 -46.13 -7.88 -4.07
C LYS A 878 -45.07 -7.48 -3.03
N THR A 879 -44.37 -8.45 -2.44
CA THR A 879 -43.08 -8.21 -1.79
C THR A 879 -41.95 -8.40 -2.80
N LYS A 880 -41.30 -7.32 -3.22
CA LYS A 880 -40.09 -7.34 -4.05
C LYS A 880 -38.89 -7.81 -3.22
N ILE A 881 -38.28 -8.94 -3.55
CA ILE A 881 -36.96 -9.33 -3.05
C ILE A 881 -35.91 -8.83 -4.06
N LYS A 882 -35.09 -7.84 -3.66
CA LYS A 882 -33.88 -7.42 -4.38
C LYS A 882 -32.80 -8.49 -4.21
N ARG A 883 -32.30 -9.06 -5.30
CA ARG A 883 -31.06 -9.86 -5.31
C ARG A 883 -29.85 -8.91 -5.33
N HIS A 884 -28.97 -9.04 -4.35
CA HIS A 884 -27.60 -8.52 -4.41
C HIS A 884 -26.72 -9.55 -5.13
N TYR A 885 -25.96 -9.10 -6.12
CA TYR A 885 -24.81 -9.83 -6.66
C TYR A 885 -23.57 -9.33 -5.91
N ILE A 886 -22.78 -10.25 -5.38
CA ILE A 886 -21.41 -9.98 -4.90
C ILE A 886 -20.49 -10.37 -6.06
N ILE A 887 -19.58 -9.46 -6.44
CA ILE A 887 -18.48 -9.68 -7.38
C ILE A 887 -17.39 -10.49 -6.69
#